data_AF-A0A0Q5LZZ5-F1
#
_entry.id   AF-A0A0Q5LZZ5-F1
#
_cell.length_a   1.000
_cell.length_b   1.000
_cell.length_c   1.000
_cell.angle_alpha   90.00
_cell.angle_beta   90.00
_cell.angle_gamma   90.00
#
_symmetry.space_group_name_H-M   'P 1'
#
loop_
_entity.id
_entity.type
_entity.pdbx_description
1 polymer ?
#
loop_
_entity_poly.entity_id
_entity_poly.type
_entity_poly.pdbx_seq_one_letter_code
_entity_poly.pdbx_strand_id
1 'polypeptide(L)'
;MTTDNLPAASDRVRRLLSEMTLDEKLAQIVGYWVDKGDDNVAPLDGEMTTGQSYEDATKQGIGHLTRVYGTRPVDPVERASWLWSEQRRLREETRLGIPALVHEECLTGLAAWKAATFPTPLAWGAAFDPALVEEVGAAIGASMRELGIHQGLAPVLDVIRDPRWGRVDECIAEDPYVVGTIGTAYVRGLQSSGVHATLKHFVGYSASQAGRNHAPVHAGVREVRDVLLPPFEMAIRDGGVRSVMNSYAEIDGVPVAANPDYLTGVLRDEWGFDGTVVADYFSVAFLHTMHRIAADRGEAAELALTAGIDVELPTGDAFLAPLAARIREGLADEALVDRAVLRLLAQKEELGLLDETFDTPPTSVELDSPLHRELALRLAEESLVLLTNDGTLPLEGDRAAARIAVIGPNADAAEALMGCYSFANHVLAHHPEVPLGFELPSVLEALHEEFPTAELVHARGCDVEGDDRSGIVTAVSAAADADVAVVVVGDRAGLFGRGTVGEGNDVESLELPGVQRELVEAVVRTGTPTVVILLSGRPYAIDWAVEGPDAPAAVLQAFFPGEEGGRAIAAVLSGRVAPSGHLPVSLPRSAGAQPFSYLHPLLGGPSDVTSADSTPVLPFGHGLSYTTFERSGLEVDATVAAGAAFEARVTVRNTGERAGTDLVQLYARDVFASVTRPVAQLLGYTRLTLEPGEEAVVALRVPTARLAFTGRDGERIVEPGDVELWVGPSCAERETATAIELTGPTHVVTPDDGRLVEVAVTTPAAAPVV
;
A
#
# COMPACT_ATOMS: atom_id res chain seq x y z
N MET A 1 -24.71 -21.93 20.05
CA MET A 1 -25.11 -22.10 18.62
C MET A 1 -25.46 -23.57 18.35
N THR A 2 -26.39 -23.90 17.46
CA THR A 2 -26.60 -25.28 16.98
C THR A 2 -25.44 -25.70 16.06
N THR A 3 -25.12 -27.00 16.00
CA THR A 3 -24.01 -27.60 15.22
C THR A 3 -24.02 -27.30 13.72
N ASP A 4 -25.10 -26.70 13.19
CA ASP A 4 -25.28 -26.35 11.78
C ASP A 4 -24.57 -25.06 11.33
N ASN A 5 -23.90 -24.33 12.23
CA ASN A 5 -23.21 -23.05 11.93
C ASN A 5 -21.67 -23.12 11.97
N LEU A 6 -21.07 -24.32 12.01
CA LEU A 6 -19.61 -24.44 11.96
C LEU A 6 -19.08 -24.32 10.52
N PRO A 7 -17.88 -23.75 10.31
CA PRO A 7 -17.26 -23.65 9.00
C PRO A 7 -17.15 -25.01 8.30
N ALA A 8 -17.16 -24.99 6.97
CA ALA A 8 -16.79 -26.15 6.18
C ALA A 8 -15.33 -26.53 6.47
N ALA A 9 -15.08 -27.81 6.73
CA ALA A 9 -13.77 -28.35 7.06
C ALA A 9 -13.77 -29.85 6.75
N SER A 10 -12.60 -30.41 6.45
CA SER A 10 -12.43 -31.84 6.17
C SER A 10 -12.72 -32.71 7.39
N ASP A 11 -12.96 -34.00 7.17
CA ASP A 11 -13.13 -34.98 8.26
C ASP A 11 -11.88 -35.09 9.14
N ARG A 12 -10.69 -34.80 8.59
CA ARG A 12 -9.44 -34.76 9.35
C ARG A 12 -9.44 -33.58 10.31
N VAL A 13 -9.72 -32.37 9.81
CA VAL A 13 -9.78 -31.16 10.63
C VAL A 13 -10.84 -31.25 11.72
N ARG A 14 -12.04 -31.76 11.40
CA ARG A 14 -13.11 -31.98 12.38
C ARG A 14 -12.71 -32.96 13.48
N ARG A 15 -11.97 -34.02 13.11
CA ARG A 15 -11.45 -35.00 14.06
C ARG A 15 -10.41 -34.39 14.99
N LEU A 16 -9.43 -33.65 14.44
CA LEU A 16 -8.43 -32.93 15.23
C LEU A 16 -9.11 -32.03 16.27
N LEU A 17 -10.09 -31.22 15.86
CA LEU A 17 -10.86 -30.40 16.81
C LEU A 17 -11.50 -31.24 17.92
N SER A 18 -12.15 -32.35 17.57
CA SER A 18 -12.86 -33.20 18.55
C SER A 18 -11.93 -33.89 19.55
N GLU A 19 -10.65 -34.03 19.22
CA GLU A 19 -9.62 -34.63 20.07
C GLU A 19 -8.88 -33.60 20.94
N MET A 20 -9.07 -32.29 20.70
CA MET A 20 -8.42 -31.21 21.44
C MET A 20 -9.09 -30.92 22.79
N THR A 21 -8.26 -30.64 23.79
CA THR A 21 -8.68 -29.97 25.02
C THR A 21 -8.87 -28.47 24.76
N LEU A 22 -9.56 -27.77 25.67
CA LEU A 22 -9.69 -26.31 25.61
C LEU A 22 -8.32 -25.62 25.49
N ASP A 23 -7.32 -26.03 26.28
CA ASP A 23 -6.02 -25.36 26.28
C ASP A 23 -5.28 -25.54 24.94
N GLU A 24 -5.42 -26.68 24.27
CA GLU A 24 -4.85 -26.89 22.92
C GLU A 24 -5.62 -26.11 21.86
N LYS A 25 -6.95 -25.99 21.98
CA LYS A 25 -7.75 -25.14 21.10
C LYS A 25 -7.32 -23.69 21.19
N LEU A 26 -7.18 -23.16 22.41
CA LEU A 26 -6.75 -21.78 22.64
C LEU A 26 -5.31 -21.55 22.16
N ALA A 27 -4.40 -22.50 22.38
CA ALA A 27 -3.03 -22.42 21.88
C ALA A 27 -2.96 -22.37 20.34
N GLN A 28 -3.92 -22.95 19.62
CA GLN A 28 -3.98 -22.82 18.17
C GLN A 28 -4.38 -21.43 17.72
N ILE A 29 -5.24 -20.70 18.42
CA ILE A 29 -5.75 -19.41 17.92
C ILE A 29 -4.93 -18.20 18.38
N VAL A 30 -3.64 -18.40 18.67
CA VAL A 30 -2.73 -17.34 19.09
C VAL A 30 -1.37 -17.43 18.38
N GLY A 31 -0.66 -16.30 18.33
CA GLY A 31 0.75 -16.25 17.95
C GLY A 31 1.72 -16.38 19.12
N TYR A 32 3.01 -16.44 18.79
CA TYR A 32 4.10 -16.19 19.72
C TYR A 32 5.22 -15.41 19.01
N TRP A 33 5.63 -14.29 19.60
CA TRP A 33 6.72 -13.46 19.07
C TRP A 33 8.09 -14.03 19.42
N VAL A 34 8.75 -14.63 18.42
CA VAL A 34 10.05 -15.26 18.59
C VAL A 34 11.14 -14.20 18.73
N ASP A 35 12.06 -14.38 19.69
CA ASP A 35 13.21 -13.50 19.95
C ASP A 35 12.86 -12.03 20.22
N LYS A 36 11.67 -11.77 20.80
CA LYS A 36 11.28 -10.42 21.22
C LYS A 36 12.33 -9.84 22.18
N GLY A 37 13.02 -8.80 21.74
CA GLY A 37 13.93 -7.97 22.54
C GLY A 37 13.22 -6.77 23.19
N ASP A 38 14.00 -5.77 23.61
CA ASP A 38 13.48 -4.51 24.19
C ASP A 38 13.10 -3.45 23.13
N ASP A 39 13.30 -3.75 21.84
CA ASP A 39 13.06 -2.80 20.74
C ASP A 39 11.58 -2.63 20.44
N ASN A 40 11.10 -1.38 20.51
CA ASN A 40 9.70 -1.03 20.32
C ASN A 40 9.32 -1.02 18.82
N VAL A 41 8.88 -2.17 18.32
CA VAL A 41 8.51 -2.43 16.90
C VAL A 41 7.01 -2.70 16.70
N ALA A 42 6.18 -2.42 17.72
CA ALA A 42 4.72 -2.50 17.68
C ALA A 42 4.09 -1.42 18.59
N PRO A 43 2.83 -1.00 18.38
CA PRO A 43 2.19 0.02 19.20
C PRO A 43 2.10 -0.37 20.68
N LEU A 44 2.49 0.55 21.58
CA LEU A 44 2.45 0.38 23.05
C LEU A 44 3.14 -0.89 23.60
N ASP A 45 4.19 -1.36 22.93
CA ASP A 45 4.86 -2.63 23.26
C ASP A 45 5.35 -2.72 24.73
N GLY A 46 5.76 -1.59 25.32
CA GLY A 46 6.25 -1.50 26.70
C GLY A 46 5.19 -1.75 27.79
N GLU A 47 3.89 -1.78 27.44
CA GLU A 47 2.80 -2.10 28.38
C GLU A 47 2.36 -3.57 28.32
N MET A 48 2.87 -4.34 27.34
CA MET A 48 2.49 -5.73 27.10
C MET A 48 3.61 -6.69 27.51
N THR A 49 3.31 -7.60 28.44
CA THR A 49 4.30 -8.57 28.95
C THR A 49 4.19 -9.89 28.21
N THR A 50 5.24 -10.30 27.49
CA THR A 50 5.45 -11.71 27.13
C THR A 50 5.91 -12.45 28.38
N GLY A 51 4.98 -12.74 29.29
CA GLY A 51 5.28 -13.28 30.62
C GLY A 51 5.67 -14.76 30.66
N GLN A 52 5.66 -15.47 29.53
CA GLN A 52 5.86 -16.91 29.43
C GLN A 52 7.03 -17.24 28.50
N SER A 53 7.84 -18.24 28.86
CA SER A 53 8.93 -18.73 28.01
C SER A 53 8.39 -19.39 26.74
N TYR A 54 9.19 -19.40 25.67
CA TYR A 54 8.80 -20.05 24.41
C TYR A 54 8.49 -21.54 24.58
N GLU A 55 9.31 -22.25 25.38
CA GLU A 55 9.09 -23.66 25.69
C GLU A 55 7.73 -23.85 26.37
N ASP A 56 7.40 -23.01 27.35
CA ASP A 56 6.12 -23.09 28.04
C ASP A 56 4.94 -22.74 27.11
N ALA A 57 5.09 -21.73 26.26
CA ALA A 57 4.04 -21.26 25.35
C ALA A 57 3.66 -22.30 24.29
N THR A 58 4.59 -23.19 23.93
CA THR A 58 4.41 -24.20 22.88
C THR A 58 4.08 -25.60 23.41
N LYS A 59 3.95 -25.79 24.74
CA LYS A 59 3.66 -27.11 25.34
C LYS A 59 2.39 -27.77 24.83
N GLN A 60 1.37 -26.98 24.51
CA GLN A 60 0.08 -27.45 23.99
C GLN A 60 0.01 -27.33 22.45
N GLY A 61 1.17 -27.18 21.79
CA GLY A 61 1.25 -26.69 20.42
C GLY A 61 1.14 -25.16 20.36
N ILE A 62 1.11 -24.62 19.15
CA ILE A 62 0.93 -23.18 18.90
C ILE A 62 0.26 -22.96 17.53
N GLY A 63 -0.49 -21.87 17.42
CA GLY A 63 -1.08 -21.40 16.18
C GLY A 63 -0.04 -20.89 15.20
N HIS A 64 0.53 -19.76 15.56
CA HIS A 64 1.45 -18.98 14.74
C HIS A 64 2.79 -18.76 15.46
N LEU A 65 3.87 -18.76 14.69
CA LEU A 65 5.13 -18.11 15.04
C LEU A 65 5.18 -16.75 14.35
N THR A 66 5.36 -15.71 15.16
CA THR A 66 5.34 -14.32 14.74
C THR A 66 6.78 -13.85 14.51
N ARG A 67 7.04 -13.30 13.32
CA ARG A 67 8.28 -12.59 12.95
C ARG A 67 9.58 -13.35 13.26
N VAL A 68 9.66 -14.60 12.79
CA VAL A 68 10.81 -15.50 12.96
C VAL A 68 12.11 -14.90 12.41
N TYR A 69 12.04 -14.19 11.29
CA TYR A 69 13.13 -13.55 10.57
C TYR A 69 13.12 -12.03 10.74
N GLY A 70 11.93 -11.43 10.87
CA GLY A 70 11.78 -9.97 10.85
C GLY A 70 12.02 -9.25 12.17
N THR A 71 12.31 -9.94 13.27
CA THR A 71 12.46 -9.30 14.59
C THR A 71 13.84 -8.69 14.83
N ARG A 72 14.89 -9.35 14.32
CA ARG A 72 16.31 -8.95 14.48
C ARG A 72 17.11 -9.57 13.33
N PRO A 73 18.32 -9.08 13.00
CA PRO A 73 19.15 -9.73 11.99
C PRO A 73 19.54 -11.14 12.44
N VAL A 74 19.23 -12.10 11.57
CA VAL A 74 19.54 -13.53 11.71
C VAL A 74 20.02 -14.05 10.37
N ASP A 75 21.04 -14.92 10.37
CA ASP A 75 21.42 -15.56 9.12
C ASP A 75 20.24 -16.43 8.61
N PRO A 76 19.75 -16.20 7.38
CA PRO A 76 18.53 -16.87 6.92
C PRO A 76 18.63 -18.40 6.85
N VAL A 77 19.80 -18.97 6.52
CA VAL A 77 20.00 -20.42 6.43
C VAL A 77 20.04 -21.06 7.81
N GLU A 78 20.78 -20.46 8.73
CA GLU A 78 20.83 -20.92 10.13
C GLU A 78 19.45 -20.82 10.78
N ARG A 79 18.72 -19.73 10.52
CA ARG A 79 17.38 -19.53 11.06
C ARG A 79 16.35 -20.49 10.47
N ALA A 80 16.41 -20.78 9.17
CA ALA A 80 15.58 -21.81 8.57
C ALA A 80 15.87 -23.20 9.15
N SER A 81 17.14 -23.53 9.39
CA SER A 81 17.52 -24.78 10.05
C SER A 81 16.92 -24.91 11.46
N TRP A 82 16.93 -23.82 12.23
CA TRP A 82 16.23 -23.75 13.51
C TRP A 82 14.72 -23.93 13.35
N LEU A 83 14.09 -23.21 12.41
CA LEU A 83 12.65 -23.27 12.19
C LEU A 83 12.19 -24.69 11.82
N TRP A 84 12.91 -25.39 10.94
CA TRP A 84 12.59 -26.79 10.60
C TRP A 84 12.71 -27.72 11.80
N SER A 85 13.76 -27.56 12.61
CA SER A 85 13.91 -28.33 13.86
C SER A 85 12.75 -28.07 14.82
N GLU A 86 12.30 -26.82 14.89
CA GLU A 86 11.21 -26.41 15.77
C GLU A 86 9.86 -26.95 15.29
N GLN A 87 9.58 -26.87 13.99
CA GLN A 87 8.39 -27.48 13.40
C GLN A 87 8.36 -28.99 13.59
N ARG A 88 9.52 -29.67 13.47
CA ARG A 88 9.65 -31.10 13.78
C ARG A 88 9.37 -31.40 15.24
N ARG A 89 9.90 -30.58 16.17
CA ARG A 89 9.63 -30.69 17.61
C ARG A 89 8.14 -30.56 17.91
N LEU A 90 7.48 -29.54 17.34
CA LEU A 90 6.02 -29.36 17.47
C LEU A 90 5.27 -30.60 16.97
N ARG A 91 5.68 -31.19 15.85
CA ARG A 91 5.06 -32.41 15.32
C ARG A 91 5.29 -33.65 16.20
N GLU A 92 6.50 -33.85 16.72
CA GLU A 92 6.90 -35.10 17.37
C GLU A 92 6.67 -35.11 18.89
N GLU A 93 6.72 -33.94 19.53
CA GLU A 93 6.71 -33.81 20.98
C GLU A 93 5.41 -33.21 21.55
N THR A 94 4.50 -32.72 20.70
CA THR A 94 3.14 -32.33 21.13
C THR A 94 2.13 -33.44 20.87
N ARG A 95 1.06 -33.51 21.67
CA ARG A 95 0.11 -34.63 21.67
C ARG A 95 -0.56 -34.87 20.31
N LEU A 96 -0.89 -33.81 19.60
CA LEU A 96 -1.60 -33.86 18.30
C LEU A 96 -0.68 -33.60 17.11
N GLY A 97 0.59 -33.25 17.34
CA GLY A 97 1.60 -33.09 16.31
C GLY A 97 1.26 -32.04 15.25
N ILE A 98 0.66 -30.91 15.65
CA ILE A 98 0.21 -29.86 14.72
C ILE A 98 1.32 -28.80 14.59
N PRO A 99 1.91 -28.60 13.40
CA PRO A 99 2.93 -27.58 13.17
C PRO A 99 2.36 -26.16 13.27
N ALA A 100 3.24 -25.18 13.43
CA ALA A 100 2.87 -23.77 13.49
C ALA A 100 2.78 -23.15 12.09
N LEU A 101 1.85 -22.21 11.91
CA LEU A 101 1.94 -21.25 10.80
C LEU A 101 3.06 -20.25 11.11
N VAL A 102 3.73 -19.74 10.09
CA VAL A 102 4.76 -18.72 10.25
C VAL A 102 4.33 -17.50 9.46
N HIS A 103 4.33 -16.32 10.09
CA HIS A 103 4.00 -15.08 9.40
C HIS A 103 5.05 -14.00 9.58
N GLU A 104 5.15 -13.17 8.55
CA GLU A 104 6.08 -12.04 8.45
C GLU A 104 5.42 -10.82 7.83
N GLU A 105 6.04 -9.67 8.06
CA GLU A 105 5.78 -8.46 7.27
C GLU A 105 6.40 -8.63 5.88
N CYS A 106 5.67 -8.25 4.85
CA CYS A 106 6.11 -8.38 3.47
C CYS A 106 5.70 -7.20 2.56
N LEU A 107 5.39 -6.05 3.15
CA LEU A 107 4.82 -4.89 2.44
C LEU A 107 5.73 -4.38 1.32
N THR A 108 6.99 -4.10 1.61
CA THR A 108 7.98 -3.54 0.67
C THR A 108 9.04 -4.57 0.28
N GLY A 109 8.69 -5.85 0.31
CA GLY A 109 9.64 -6.96 0.33
C GLY A 109 9.54 -7.74 1.63
N LEU A 110 10.05 -8.97 1.66
CA LEU A 110 10.12 -9.75 2.88
C LEU A 110 10.95 -9.00 3.92
N ALA A 111 10.37 -8.68 5.08
CA ALA A 111 11.10 -8.07 6.19
C ALA A 111 12.07 -9.08 6.84
N ALA A 112 13.20 -9.35 6.20
CA ALA A 112 14.27 -10.21 6.69
C ALA A 112 15.65 -9.66 6.28
N TRP A 113 16.68 -10.01 7.05
CA TRP A 113 18.04 -9.60 6.72
C TRP A 113 18.49 -10.20 5.37
N LYS A 114 19.15 -9.38 4.53
CA LYS A 114 19.59 -9.69 3.15
C LYS A 114 18.47 -9.85 2.11
N ALA A 115 17.21 -9.59 2.46
CA ALA A 115 16.12 -9.64 1.50
C ALA A 115 15.99 -8.33 0.71
N ALA A 116 15.62 -8.47 -0.57
CA ALA A 116 15.34 -7.37 -1.48
C ALA A 116 14.28 -6.42 -0.93
N THR A 117 14.47 -5.12 -1.16
CA THR A 117 13.49 -4.08 -0.80
C THR A 117 12.97 -3.34 -2.03
N PHE A 118 11.67 -3.44 -2.26
CA PHE A 118 10.96 -2.85 -3.39
C PHE A 118 10.44 -1.43 -3.07
N PRO A 119 10.07 -0.63 -4.08
CA PRO A 119 9.32 0.61 -3.90
C PRO A 119 8.10 0.45 -2.99
N THR A 120 7.71 1.51 -2.27
CA THR A 120 6.52 1.49 -1.38
C THR A 120 5.20 1.38 -2.14
N PRO A 121 4.10 0.96 -1.49
CA PRO A 121 2.77 0.93 -2.09
C PRO A 121 2.34 2.22 -2.81
N LEU A 122 2.74 3.39 -2.30
CA LEU A 122 2.45 4.66 -2.97
C LEU A 122 3.15 4.76 -4.33
N ALA A 123 4.36 4.21 -4.47
CA ALA A 123 5.04 4.06 -5.76
C ALA A 123 4.34 3.02 -6.67
N TRP A 124 3.73 1.97 -6.11
CA TRP A 124 2.92 1.02 -6.90
C TRP A 124 1.72 1.73 -7.53
N GLY A 125 1.03 2.54 -6.72
CA GLY A 125 -0.03 3.42 -7.18
C GLY A 125 0.46 4.35 -8.27
N ALA A 126 1.65 4.94 -8.11
CA ALA A 126 2.20 5.86 -9.09
C ALA A 126 2.58 5.21 -10.43
N ALA A 127 2.94 3.93 -10.41
CA ALA A 127 3.21 3.16 -11.63
C ALA A 127 1.93 2.83 -12.42
N PHE A 128 0.78 2.67 -11.74
CA PHE A 128 -0.46 2.19 -12.36
C PHE A 128 -0.27 0.88 -13.15
N ASP A 129 0.58 -0.03 -12.66
CA ASP A 129 0.86 -1.33 -13.29
C ASP A 129 0.54 -2.51 -12.36
N PRO A 130 -0.71 -3.01 -12.37
CA PRO A 130 -1.08 -4.19 -11.60
C PRO A 130 -0.28 -5.44 -11.98
N ALA A 131 0.10 -5.60 -13.25
CA ALA A 131 0.83 -6.80 -13.70
C ALA A 131 2.24 -6.84 -13.12
N LEU A 132 2.96 -5.71 -13.14
CA LEU A 132 4.28 -5.61 -12.52
C LEU A 132 4.21 -5.84 -11.00
N VAL A 133 3.17 -5.34 -10.32
CA VAL A 133 2.99 -5.58 -8.89
C VAL A 133 2.64 -7.04 -8.58
N GLU A 134 1.95 -7.75 -9.47
CA GLU A 134 1.74 -9.20 -9.38
C GLU A 134 3.06 -9.97 -9.48
N GLU A 135 3.96 -9.59 -10.41
CA GLU A 135 5.30 -10.16 -10.53
C GLU A 135 6.13 -9.95 -9.26
N VAL A 136 6.10 -8.72 -8.69
CA VAL A 136 6.77 -8.39 -7.43
C VAL A 136 6.20 -9.21 -6.27
N GLY A 137 4.87 -9.31 -6.16
CA GLY A 137 4.21 -10.14 -5.15
C GLY A 137 4.65 -11.61 -5.25
N ALA A 138 4.78 -12.15 -6.47
CA ALA A 138 5.24 -13.52 -6.68
C ALA A 138 6.69 -13.74 -6.25
N ALA A 139 7.60 -12.79 -6.54
CA ALA A 139 8.99 -12.84 -6.10
C ALA A 139 9.11 -12.81 -4.57
N ILE A 140 8.36 -11.92 -3.90
CA ILE A 140 8.28 -11.85 -2.44
C ILE A 140 7.75 -13.18 -1.87
N GLY A 141 6.66 -13.70 -2.45
CA GLY A 141 6.06 -14.96 -2.02
C GLY A 141 7.00 -16.16 -2.16
N ALA A 142 7.82 -16.18 -3.21
CA ALA A 142 8.81 -17.23 -3.42
C ALA A 142 9.90 -17.22 -2.34
N SER A 143 10.46 -16.04 -2.03
CA SER A 143 11.43 -15.84 -0.94
C SER A 143 10.84 -16.25 0.42
N MET A 144 9.58 -15.92 0.66
CA MET A 144 8.86 -16.33 1.87
C MET A 144 8.71 -17.84 1.96
N ARG A 145 8.27 -18.49 0.87
CA ARG A 145 8.06 -19.93 0.83
C ARG A 145 9.36 -20.70 1.05
N GLU A 146 10.46 -20.24 0.46
CA GLU A 146 11.80 -20.86 0.63
C GLU A 146 12.23 -20.89 2.10
N LEU A 147 11.87 -19.87 2.87
CA LEU A 147 12.16 -19.76 4.30
C LEU A 147 11.11 -20.41 5.21
N GLY A 148 10.13 -21.14 4.66
CA GLY A 148 9.09 -21.79 5.46
C GLY A 148 8.12 -20.79 6.10
N ILE A 149 7.94 -19.62 5.48
CA ILE A 149 6.91 -18.64 5.84
C ILE A 149 5.64 -18.97 5.06
N HIS A 150 4.49 -18.86 5.73
CA HIS A 150 3.21 -19.36 5.23
C HIS A 150 2.18 -18.25 5.02
N GLN A 151 2.36 -17.10 5.67
CA GLN A 151 1.44 -15.97 5.60
C GLN A 151 2.19 -14.64 5.62
N GLY A 152 1.82 -13.74 4.72
CA GLY A 152 2.34 -12.37 4.65
C GLY A 152 1.31 -11.37 5.17
N LEU A 153 1.77 -10.41 5.96
CA LEU A 153 0.94 -9.31 6.49
C LEU A 153 0.85 -8.14 5.49
N ALA A 154 0.43 -8.44 4.26
CA ALA A 154 0.26 -7.48 3.16
C ALA A 154 -0.76 -8.02 2.14
N PRO A 155 -1.37 -7.16 1.30
CA PRO A 155 -1.14 -5.72 1.16
C PRO A 155 -2.00 -4.86 2.10
N VAL A 156 -1.62 -3.58 2.20
CA VAL A 156 -2.43 -2.54 2.83
C VAL A 156 -3.41 -1.97 1.78
N LEU A 157 -4.71 -2.04 2.06
CA LEU A 157 -5.80 -1.60 1.17
C LEU A 157 -6.54 -0.37 1.69
N ASP A 158 -5.97 0.31 2.68
CA ASP A 158 -6.45 1.58 3.17
C ASP A 158 -6.43 2.63 2.04
N VAL A 159 -7.55 3.33 1.83
CA VAL A 159 -7.68 4.41 0.83
C VAL A 159 -7.31 5.74 1.49
N ILE A 160 -6.39 6.50 0.90
CA ILE A 160 -5.90 7.75 1.53
C ILE A 160 -7.05 8.76 1.66
N ARG A 161 -7.35 9.17 2.90
CA ARG A 161 -8.34 10.22 3.21
C ARG A 161 -7.68 11.48 3.78
N ASP A 162 -6.67 11.32 4.62
CA ASP A 162 -5.93 12.42 5.24
C ASP A 162 -4.41 12.15 5.20
N PRO A 163 -3.64 12.83 4.34
CA PRO A 163 -2.21 12.56 4.17
C PRO A 163 -1.34 13.02 5.35
N ARG A 164 -1.93 13.64 6.37
CA ARG A 164 -1.28 13.88 7.67
C ARG A 164 -1.01 12.59 8.44
N TRP A 165 -1.77 11.56 8.14
CA TRP A 165 -1.58 10.25 8.74
C TRP A 165 -0.21 9.66 8.41
N GLY A 166 0.47 9.12 9.43
CA GLY A 166 1.84 8.63 9.29
C GLY A 166 1.99 7.49 8.28
N ARG A 167 0.98 6.64 8.12
CA ARG A 167 1.04 5.40 7.32
C ARG A 167 0.61 5.58 5.85
N VAL A 168 0.64 6.81 5.35
CA VAL A 168 0.28 7.10 3.94
C VAL A 168 1.22 6.42 2.96
N ASP A 169 2.48 6.22 3.34
CA ASP A 169 3.48 5.55 2.50
C ASP A 169 3.17 4.06 2.27
N GLU A 170 2.40 3.47 3.19
CA GLU A 170 1.89 2.11 3.08
C GLU A 170 0.63 2.01 2.22
N CYS A 171 -0.01 3.13 1.87
CA CYS A 171 -1.22 3.14 1.07
C CYS A 171 -0.89 3.20 -0.43
N ILE A 172 -1.72 2.59 -1.26
CA ILE A 172 -1.51 2.56 -2.72
C ILE A 172 -1.93 3.90 -3.36
N ALA A 173 -3.10 4.43 -3.03
CA ALA A 173 -3.66 5.62 -3.68
C ALA A 173 -4.81 6.25 -2.85
N GLU A 174 -5.27 7.44 -3.28
CA GLU A 174 -6.53 8.02 -2.79
C GLU A 174 -7.78 7.49 -3.52
N ASP A 175 -7.59 6.72 -4.60
CA ASP A 175 -8.65 6.16 -5.41
C ASP A 175 -8.95 4.68 -5.08
N PRO A 176 -10.18 4.32 -4.70
CA PRO A 176 -10.54 2.95 -4.35
C PRO A 176 -10.32 1.93 -5.48
N TYR A 177 -10.44 2.33 -6.74
CA TYR A 177 -10.28 1.40 -7.86
C TYR A 177 -8.81 1.10 -8.14
N VAL A 178 -7.94 2.10 -8.07
CA VAL A 178 -6.48 1.91 -8.14
C VAL A 178 -5.99 1.03 -6.98
N VAL A 179 -6.41 1.33 -5.74
CA VAL A 179 -6.07 0.50 -4.57
C VAL A 179 -6.55 -0.93 -4.77
N GLY A 180 -7.80 -1.11 -5.20
CA GLY A 180 -8.39 -2.44 -5.40
C GLY A 180 -7.73 -3.25 -6.52
N THR A 181 -7.46 -2.65 -7.68
CA THR A 181 -6.85 -3.35 -8.82
C THR A 181 -5.41 -3.77 -8.55
N ILE A 182 -4.57 -2.85 -8.04
CA ILE A 182 -3.17 -3.11 -7.72
C ILE A 182 -3.04 -4.05 -6.52
N GLY A 183 -3.79 -3.79 -5.45
CA GLY A 183 -3.77 -4.64 -4.25
C GLY A 183 -4.24 -6.08 -4.52
N THR A 184 -5.25 -6.25 -5.38
CA THR A 184 -5.69 -7.58 -5.84
C THR A 184 -4.60 -8.31 -6.62
N ALA A 185 -3.83 -7.59 -7.45
CA ALA A 185 -2.73 -8.17 -8.21
C ALA A 185 -1.58 -8.61 -7.29
N TYR A 186 -1.22 -7.81 -6.29
CA TYR A 186 -0.26 -8.23 -5.25
C TYR A 186 -0.71 -9.52 -4.54
N VAL A 187 -2.00 -9.62 -4.15
CA VAL A 187 -2.57 -10.82 -3.51
C VAL A 187 -2.39 -12.05 -4.39
N ARG A 188 -2.72 -11.96 -5.69
CA ARG A 188 -2.56 -13.07 -6.63
C ARG A 188 -1.10 -13.49 -6.75
N GLY A 189 -0.20 -12.52 -6.89
CA GLY A 189 1.25 -12.74 -6.96
C GLY A 189 1.75 -13.50 -5.73
N LEU A 190 1.53 -12.97 -4.53
CA LEU A 190 2.01 -13.57 -3.28
C LEU A 190 1.46 -14.99 -3.09
N GLN A 191 0.15 -15.19 -3.34
CA GLN A 191 -0.51 -16.49 -3.16
C GLN A 191 -0.10 -17.53 -4.21
N SER A 192 0.37 -17.12 -5.38
CA SER A 192 0.86 -18.04 -6.42
C SER A 192 2.05 -18.89 -5.95
N SER A 193 2.79 -18.42 -4.94
CA SER A 193 3.93 -19.11 -4.31
C SER A 193 3.53 -20.00 -3.12
N GLY A 194 2.23 -20.16 -2.83
CA GLY A 194 1.73 -20.96 -1.70
C GLY A 194 1.88 -20.27 -0.34
N VAL A 195 1.79 -18.94 -0.33
CA VAL A 195 1.84 -18.09 0.87
C VAL A 195 0.55 -17.27 0.94
N HIS A 196 -0.19 -17.32 2.06
CA HIS A 196 -1.43 -16.56 2.20
C HIS A 196 -1.16 -15.06 2.35
N ALA A 197 -1.82 -14.23 1.55
CA ALA A 197 -1.83 -12.78 1.75
C ALA A 197 -2.83 -12.39 2.86
N THR A 198 -2.61 -11.26 3.51
CA THR A 198 -3.48 -10.73 4.58
C THR A 198 -3.87 -9.29 4.26
N LEU A 199 -5.14 -9.04 3.95
CA LEU A 199 -5.62 -7.68 3.70
C LEU A 199 -5.61 -6.88 5.00
N LYS A 200 -5.07 -5.66 4.98
CA LYS A 200 -5.11 -4.77 6.15
C LYS A 200 -5.32 -3.29 5.80
N HIS A 201 -5.87 -2.46 6.67
CA HIS A 201 -6.49 -2.81 7.95
C HIS A 201 -8.01 -2.71 7.81
N PHE A 202 -8.69 -3.86 7.81
CA PHE A 202 -10.13 -3.95 7.57
C PHE A 202 -10.92 -3.44 8.78
N VAL A 203 -11.65 -2.34 8.71
CA VAL A 203 -11.71 -1.35 7.63
C VAL A 203 -11.67 0.06 8.23
N GLY A 204 -11.21 1.01 7.41
CA GLY A 204 -11.39 2.45 7.64
C GLY A 204 -10.26 3.14 8.37
N TYR A 205 -9.10 2.49 8.55
CA TYR A 205 -8.03 3.00 9.38
C TYR A 205 -7.46 4.32 8.87
N SER A 206 -7.31 4.46 7.55
CA SER A 206 -6.85 5.71 6.90
C SER A 206 -7.79 6.91 7.05
N ALA A 207 -9.02 6.71 7.53
CA ALA A 207 -9.96 7.78 7.83
C ALA A 207 -9.87 8.26 9.29
N SER A 208 -8.81 7.87 10.01
CA SER A 208 -8.57 8.28 11.39
C SER A 208 -8.58 9.81 11.53
N GLN A 209 -9.39 10.32 12.45
CA GLN A 209 -9.65 11.76 12.56
C GLN A 209 -8.38 12.58 12.80
N ALA A 210 -8.25 13.66 12.01
CA ALA A 210 -7.10 14.56 12.00
C ALA A 210 -5.77 13.89 11.59
N GLY A 211 -5.85 12.75 10.88
CA GLY A 211 -4.68 12.01 10.43
C GLY A 211 -3.84 11.47 11.58
N ARG A 212 -4.45 11.13 12.73
CA ARG A 212 -3.72 10.60 13.89
C ARG A 212 -3.88 9.10 13.98
N ASN A 213 -2.79 8.37 14.18
CA ASN A 213 -2.79 6.94 14.35
C ASN A 213 -3.73 6.51 15.48
N HIS A 214 -4.56 5.48 15.25
CA HIS A 214 -5.59 4.96 16.18
C HIS A 214 -6.74 5.92 16.51
N ALA A 215 -6.84 7.09 15.89
CA ALA A 215 -7.94 8.00 16.20
C ALA A 215 -9.31 7.45 15.73
N PRO A 216 -10.40 7.85 16.40
CA PRO A 216 -11.77 7.67 15.93
C PRO A 216 -11.98 7.91 14.44
N VAL A 217 -12.83 7.11 13.81
CA VAL A 217 -13.26 7.30 12.42
C VAL A 217 -14.72 7.76 12.40
N HIS A 218 -14.94 8.95 11.82
CA HIS A 218 -16.27 9.50 11.59
C HIS A 218 -16.65 9.37 10.11
N ALA A 219 -17.02 8.16 9.71
CA ALA A 219 -17.46 7.86 8.35
C ALA A 219 -18.91 7.37 8.35
N GLY A 220 -19.74 8.00 7.52
CA GLY A 220 -21.10 7.50 7.29
C GLY A 220 -21.10 6.24 6.43
N VAL A 221 -22.22 5.50 6.40
CA VAL A 221 -22.36 4.24 5.65
C VAL A 221 -21.89 4.31 4.19
N ARG A 222 -22.09 5.46 3.52
CA ARG A 222 -21.70 5.65 2.12
C ARG A 222 -20.20 5.78 1.94
N GLU A 223 -19.51 6.50 2.82
CA GLU A 223 -18.05 6.58 2.73
C GLU A 223 -17.43 5.20 2.99
N VAL A 224 -17.95 4.48 3.99
CA VAL A 224 -17.49 3.11 4.25
C VAL A 224 -17.76 2.19 3.05
N ARG A 225 -18.99 2.14 2.51
CA ARG A 225 -19.38 1.22 1.42
C ARG A 225 -18.84 1.60 0.04
N ASP A 226 -18.76 2.89 -0.27
CA ASP A 226 -18.41 3.36 -1.62
C ASP A 226 -16.93 3.73 -1.77
N VAL A 227 -16.20 3.92 -0.65
CA VAL A 227 -14.77 4.32 -0.67
C VAL A 227 -13.87 3.31 0.05
N LEU A 228 -14.19 2.93 1.29
CA LEU A 228 -13.25 2.17 2.14
C LEU A 228 -13.33 0.65 1.93
N LEU A 229 -14.52 0.11 1.67
CA LEU A 229 -14.75 -1.33 1.45
C LEU A 229 -14.41 -1.85 0.03
N PRO A 230 -14.59 -1.09 -1.08
CA PRO A 230 -14.41 -1.62 -2.43
C PRO A 230 -13.05 -2.30 -2.69
N PRO A 231 -11.90 -1.78 -2.21
CA PRO A 231 -10.62 -2.48 -2.42
C PRO A 231 -10.59 -3.87 -1.78
N PHE A 232 -11.17 -4.02 -0.59
CA PHE A 232 -11.25 -5.31 0.11
C PHE A 232 -12.21 -6.27 -0.60
N GLU A 233 -13.36 -5.79 -1.08
CA GLU A 233 -14.29 -6.59 -1.89
C GLU A 233 -13.57 -7.20 -3.10
N MET A 234 -12.81 -6.37 -3.83
CA MET A 234 -12.05 -6.80 -5.01
C MET A 234 -11.01 -7.85 -4.66
N ALA A 235 -10.20 -7.62 -3.63
CA ALA A 235 -9.15 -8.56 -3.26
C ALA A 235 -9.70 -9.91 -2.72
N ILE A 236 -10.88 -9.91 -2.11
CA ILE A 236 -11.57 -11.14 -1.69
C ILE A 236 -12.18 -11.87 -2.88
N ARG A 237 -12.99 -11.18 -3.68
CA ARG A 237 -13.80 -11.81 -4.73
C ARG A 237 -12.99 -12.12 -5.97
N ASP A 238 -12.10 -11.22 -6.36
CA ASP A 238 -11.30 -11.32 -7.59
C ASP A 238 -9.86 -11.77 -7.30
N GLY A 239 -9.34 -11.52 -6.10
CA GLY A 239 -8.01 -11.96 -5.67
C GLY A 239 -7.98 -13.31 -4.95
N GLY A 240 -9.11 -13.75 -4.38
CA GLY A 240 -9.18 -14.99 -3.61
C GLY A 240 -8.29 -14.97 -2.36
N VAL A 241 -8.16 -13.81 -1.69
CA VAL A 241 -7.33 -13.70 -0.49
C VAL A 241 -7.76 -14.70 0.59
N ARG A 242 -6.79 -15.17 1.37
CA ARG A 242 -7.03 -16.19 2.41
C ARG A 242 -6.99 -15.68 3.86
N SER A 243 -6.59 -14.43 4.08
CA SER A 243 -6.54 -13.82 5.41
C SER A 243 -6.91 -12.32 5.38
N VAL A 244 -7.47 -11.82 6.49
CA VAL A 244 -7.81 -10.41 6.72
C VAL A 244 -7.36 -10.01 8.13
N MET A 245 -6.86 -8.77 8.29
CA MET A 245 -6.49 -8.18 9.57
C MET A 245 -7.37 -6.97 9.87
N ASN A 246 -7.89 -6.88 11.10
CA ASN A 246 -8.79 -5.79 11.49
C ASN A 246 -8.07 -4.45 11.67
N SER A 247 -8.81 -3.35 11.54
CA SER A 247 -8.35 -2.02 11.95
C SER A 247 -8.28 -1.89 13.48
N TYR A 248 -7.32 -1.10 13.96
CA TYR A 248 -7.29 -0.61 15.34
C TYR A 248 -8.42 0.37 15.66
N ALA A 249 -8.92 1.09 14.66
CA ALA A 249 -9.86 2.17 14.85
C ALA A 249 -11.26 1.68 15.23
N GLU A 250 -12.03 2.60 15.77
CA GLU A 250 -13.48 2.50 15.86
C GLU A 250 -14.13 3.31 14.74
N ILE A 251 -15.29 2.88 14.28
CA ILE A 251 -16.15 3.63 13.36
C ILE A 251 -17.45 4.00 14.10
N ASP A 252 -17.72 5.30 14.22
CA ASP A 252 -18.90 5.86 14.89
C ASP A 252 -19.17 5.29 16.31
N GLY A 253 -18.10 5.12 17.07
CA GLY A 253 -18.06 4.61 18.44
C GLY A 253 -17.90 3.10 18.58
N VAL A 254 -17.83 2.32 17.48
CA VAL A 254 -17.75 0.86 17.53
C VAL A 254 -16.38 0.36 17.05
N PRO A 255 -15.52 -0.19 17.92
CA PRO A 255 -14.24 -0.78 17.53
C PRO A 255 -14.42 -1.88 16.49
N VAL A 256 -13.67 -1.83 15.38
CA VAL A 256 -13.82 -2.83 14.31
C VAL A 256 -13.50 -4.24 14.81
N ALA A 257 -12.53 -4.37 15.73
CA ALA A 257 -12.19 -5.63 16.39
C ALA A 257 -13.37 -6.29 17.14
N ALA A 258 -14.42 -5.55 17.49
CA ALA A 258 -15.60 -6.03 18.20
C ALA A 258 -16.90 -5.87 17.38
N ASN A 259 -16.80 -5.59 16.07
CA ASN A 259 -17.96 -5.30 15.23
C ASN A 259 -18.35 -6.49 14.33
N PRO A 260 -19.41 -7.26 14.67
CA PRO A 260 -19.86 -8.38 13.83
C PRO A 260 -20.46 -7.95 12.49
N ASP A 261 -20.96 -6.72 12.37
CA ASP A 261 -21.58 -6.24 11.13
C ASP A 261 -20.54 -6.18 10.01
N TYR A 262 -19.27 -5.88 10.33
CA TYR A 262 -18.17 -5.89 9.36
C TYR A 262 -17.49 -7.25 9.25
N LEU A 263 -17.01 -7.82 10.36
CA LEU A 263 -16.16 -9.03 10.33
C LEU A 263 -16.94 -10.33 10.04
N THR A 264 -18.24 -10.34 10.26
CA THR A 264 -19.12 -11.45 9.90
C THR A 264 -20.11 -11.04 8.81
N GLY A 265 -20.90 -9.98 9.02
CA GLY A 265 -21.95 -9.55 8.09
C GLY A 265 -21.40 -9.23 6.69
N VAL A 266 -20.61 -8.16 6.56
CA VAL A 266 -20.02 -7.79 5.26
C VAL A 266 -19.03 -8.85 4.77
N LEU A 267 -18.05 -9.20 5.61
CA LEU A 267 -16.93 -10.02 5.18
C LEU A 267 -17.36 -11.45 4.79
N ARG A 268 -18.18 -12.10 5.61
CA ARG A 268 -18.52 -13.53 5.45
C ARG A 268 -19.89 -13.74 4.83
N ASP A 269 -20.92 -13.01 5.29
CA ASP A 269 -22.28 -13.23 4.81
C ASP A 269 -22.52 -12.56 3.44
N GLU A 270 -22.09 -11.31 3.25
CA GLU A 270 -22.23 -10.59 1.97
C GLU A 270 -21.15 -10.99 0.96
N TRP A 271 -19.89 -11.13 1.37
CA TRP A 271 -18.77 -11.43 0.46
C TRP A 271 -18.34 -12.89 0.40
N GLY A 272 -18.84 -13.75 1.29
CA GLY A 272 -18.52 -15.18 1.25
C GLY A 272 -17.09 -15.53 1.67
N PHE A 273 -16.39 -14.65 2.41
CA PHE A 273 -15.04 -14.92 2.87
C PHE A 273 -15.01 -16.10 3.86
N ASP A 274 -14.27 -17.13 3.49
CA ASP A 274 -14.12 -18.38 4.26
C ASP A 274 -12.75 -18.54 4.94
N GLY A 275 -11.81 -17.62 4.66
CA GLY A 275 -10.49 -17.59 5.28
C GLY A 275 -10.47 -17.13 6.75
N THR A 276 -9.27 -16.88 7.26
CA THR A 276 -9.02 -16.47 8.65
C THR A 276 -9.02 -14.95 8.82
N VAL A 277 -9.54 -14.49 9.94
CA VAL A 277 -9.34 -13.12 10.41
C VAL A 277 -8.30 -13.13 11.53
N VAL A 278 -7.17 -12.47 11.32
CA VAL A 278 -6.15 -12.28 12.34
C VAL A 278 -6.32 -10.92 13.01
N ALA A 279 -6.01 -10.84 14.29
CA ALA A 279 -5.96 -9.56 14.98
C ALA A 279 -4.78 -8.73 14.46
N ASP A 280 -4.97 -7.42 14.30
CA ASP A 280 -3.80 -6.53 14.33
C ASP A 280 -3.17 -6.61 15.73
N TYR A 281 -1.88 -6.35 15.83
CA TYR A 281 -1.08 -6.62 17.02
C TYR A 281 -1.67 -5.97 18.27
N PHE A 282 -2.04 -6.81 19.24
CA PHE A 282 -2.68 -6.41 20.51
C PHE A 282 -4.08 -5.78 20.39
N SER A 283 -4.68 -5.71 19.19
CA SER A 283 -5.97 -5.05 18.98
C SER A 283 -7.12 -5.65 19.81
N VAL A 284 -7.07 -6.95 20.12
CA VAL A 284 -8.03 -7.60 21.04
C VAL A 284 -7.89 -7.03 22.45
N ALA A 285 -6.67 -6.96 22.98
CA ALA A 285 -6.42 -6.39 24.31
C ALA A 285 -6.77 -4.89 24.38
N PHE A 286 -6.63 -4.17 23.26
CA PHE A 286 -7.02 -2.76 23.16
C PHE A 286 -8.52 -2.51 23.33
N LEU A 287 -9.39 -3.51 23.14
CA LEU A 287 -10.81 -3.40 23.50
C LEU A 287 -11.00 -3.07 24.99
N HIS A 288 -10.11 -3.57 25.85
CA HIS A 288 -10.09 -3.26 27.28
C HIS A 288 -9.25 -2.02 27.61
N THR A 289 -8.04 -1.90 27.05
CA THR A 289 -7.07 -0.88 27.50
C THR A 289 -7.26 0.48 26.82
N MET A 290 -7.57 0.51 25.52
CA MET A 290 -7.72 1.75 24.74
C MET A 290 -9.19 2.13 24.55
N HIS A 291 -10.01 1.20 24.06
CA HIS A 291 -11.41 1.44 23.72
C HIS A 291 -12.33 1.43 24.95
N ARG A 292 -11.91 0.76 26.03
CA ARG A 292 -12.66 0.65 27.31
C ARG A 292 -14.09 0.10 27.15
N ILE A 293 -14.31 -0.79 26.19
CA ILE A 293 -15.62 -1.44 25.98
C ILE A 293 -15.72 -2.80 26.68
N ALA A 294 -14.59 -3.37 27.11
CA ALA A 294 -14.52 -4.61 27.87
C ALA A 294 -13.98 -4.34 29.29
N ALA A 295 -14.59 -4.96 30.31
CA ALA A 295 -14.20 -4.82 31.70
C ALA A 295 -12.85 -5.50 32.00
N ASP A 296 -12.51 -6.55 31.25
CA ASP A 296 -11.25 -7.28 31.32
C ASP A 296 -10.85 -7.89 29.96
N ARG A 297 -9.66 -8.50 29.90
CA ARG A 297 -9.15 -9.13 28.67
C ARG A 297 -9.95 -10.37 28.24
N GLY A 298 -10.59 -11.09 29.17
CA GLY A 298 -11.42 -12.24 28.81
C GLY A 298 -12.71 -11.81 28.12
N GLU A 299 -13.35 -10.73 28.59
CA GLU A 299 -14.50 -10.13 27.91
C GLU A 299 -14.10 -9.55 26.55
N ALA A 300 -12.92 -8.93 26.45
CA ALA A 300 -12.37 -8.49 25.17
C ALA A 300 -12.22 -9.65 24.17
N ALA A 301 -11.71 -10.80 24.63
CA ALA A 301 -11.58 -12.00 23.81
C ALA A 301 -12.94 -12.52 23.32
N GLU A 302 -13.94 -12.55 24.20
CA GLU A 302 -15.31 -12.95 23.87
C GLU A 302 -15.93 -12.03 22.80
N LEU A 303 -15.77 -10.71 22.94
CA LEU A 303 -16.24 -9.73 21.95
C LEU A 303 -15.56 -9.91 20.59
N ALA A 304 -14.23 -10.06 20.59
CA ALA A 304 -13.45 -10.22 19.37
C ALA A 304 -13.79 -11.51 18.61
N LEU A 305 -13.86 -12.64 19.33
CA LEU A 305 -14.33 -13.90 18.75
C LEU A 305 -15.75 -13.74 18.23
N THR A 306 -16.67 -13.19 19.02
CA THR A 306 -18.07 -13.01 18.58
C THR A 306 -18.15 -12.20 17.27
N ALA A 307 -17.36 -11.14 17.14
CA ALA A 307 -17.30 -10.29 15.95
C ALA A 307 -16.80 -11.06 14.72
N GLY A 308 -15.77 -11.90 14.88
CA GLY A 308 -15.27 -12.75 13.82
C GLY A 308 -13.75 -12.85 13.73
N ILE A 309 -12.99 -12.28 14.68
CA ILE A 309 -11.54 -12.49 14.78
C ILE A 309 -11.30 -13.96 15.15
N ASP A 310 -10.47 -14.65 14.37
CA ASP A 310 -10.14 -16.05 14.56
C ASP A 310 -8.82 -16.24 15.32
N VAL A 311 -7.82 -15.36 15.12
CA VAL A 311 -6.47 -15.52 15.70
C VAL A 311 -6.02 -14.24 16.40
N GLU A 312 -5.57 -14.32 17.65
CA GLU A 312 -4.94 -13.21 18.36
C GLU A 312 -3.43 -13.13 18.06
N LEU A 313 -2.98 -11.97 17.59
CA LEU A 313 -1.58 -11.65 17.29
C LEU A 313 -1.12 -10.43 18.10
N PRO A 314 0.20 -10.25 18.33
CA PRO A 314 1.29 -11.17 17.98
C PRO A 314 1.44 -12.33 18.97
N THR A 315 0.70 -12.28 20.08
CA THR A 315 0.74 -13.22 21.20
C THR A 315 -0.65 -13.38 21.83
N GLY A 316 -0.85 -14.44 22.63
CA GLY A 316 -2.12 -14.74 23.29
C GLY A 316 -2.36 -14.00 24.61
N ASP A 317 -2.58 -12.68 24.57
CA ASP A 317 -2.82 -11.84 25.75
C ASP A 317 -4.23 -12.00 26.35
N ALA A 318 -5.22 -12.27 25.50
CA ALA A 318 -6.64 -12.32 25.85
C ALA A 318 -7.23 -13.73 25.64
N PHE A 319 -6.86 -14.42 24.55
CA PHE A 319 -7.41 -15.71 24.15
C PHE A 319 -6.89 -16.87 25.00
N LEU A 320 -5.77 -16.73 25.73
CA LEU A 320 -5.25 -17.80 26.59
C LEU A 320 -5.95 -17.82 27.96
N ALA A 321 -5.23 -17.55 29.05
CA ALA A 321 -5.74 -17.69 30.42
C ALA A 321 -7.03 -16.86 30.69
N PRO A 322 -7.18 -15.61 30.19
CA PRO A 322 -8.39 -14.82 30.45
C PRO A 322 -9.66 -15.43 29.85
N LEU A 323 -9.64 -15.79 28.56
CA LEU A 323 -10.78 -16.44 27.92
C LEU A 323 -11.06 -17.84 28.49
N ALA A 324 -10.01 -18.62 28.77
CA ALA A 324 -10.16 -19.95 29.35
C ALA A 324 -10.89 -19.93 30.69
N ALA A 325 -10.63 -18.92 31.53
CA ALA A 325 -11.32 -18.74 32.80
C ALA A 325 -12.83 -18.50 32.59
N ARG A 326 -13.18 -17.59 31.67
CA ARG A 326 -14.59 -17.28 31.35
C ARG A 326 -15.35 -18.49 30.82
N ILE A 327 -14.75 -19.28 29.92
CA ILE A 327 -15.37 -20.49 29.39
C ILE A 327 -15.61 -21.51 30.51
N ARG A 328 -14.61 -21.75 31.37
CA ARG A 328 -14.73 -22.70 32.51
C ARG A 328 -15.78 -22.25 33.53
N GLU A 329 -15.98 -20.94 33.70
CA GLU A 329 -17.02 -20.36 34.54
C GLU A 329 -18.41 -20.34 33.87
N GLY A 330 -18.51 -20.70 32.59
CA GLY A 330 -19.74 -20.69 31.81
C GLY A 330 -20.19 -19.29 31.38
N LEU A 331 -19.27 -18.31 31.39
CA LEU A 331 -19.51 -16.94 30.97
C LEU A 331 -19.35 -16.74 29.46
N ALA A 332 -18.60 -17.61 28.77
CA ALA A 332 -18.43 -17.60 27.32
C ALA A 332 -18.64 -19.01 26.71
N ASP A 333 -19.12 -19.08 25.48
CA ASP A 333 -19.38 -20.35 24.77
C ASP A 333 -18.10 -20.86 24.08
N GLU A 334 -17.69 -22.09 24.39
CA GLU A 334 -16.54 -22.76 23.75
C GLU A 334 -16.73 -22.91 22.23
N ALA A 335 -17.98 -22.91 21.74
CA ALA A 335 -18.26 -22.97 20.29
C ALA A 335 -17.64 -21.81 19.49
N LEU A 336 -17.39 -20.65 20.13
CA LEU A 336 -16.68 -19.54 19.49
C LEU A 336 -15.23 -19.92 19.15
N VAL A 337 -14.57 -20.62 20.08
CA VAL A 337 -13.21 -21.14 19.92
C VAL A 337 -13.19 -22.25 18.87
N ASP A 338 -14.14 -23.18 18.92
CA ASP A 338 -14.24 -24.27 17.95
C ASP A 338 -14.33 -23.77 16.50
N ARG A 339 -15.12 -22.72 16.26
CA ARG A 339 -15.24 -22.09 14.95
C ARG A 339 -13.90 -21.51 14.46
N ALA A 340 -13.18 -20.78 15.32
CA ALA A 340 -11.90 -20.18 14.99
C ALA A 340 -10.82 -21.23 14.72
N VAL A 341 -10.74 -22.27 15.57
CA VAL A 341 -9.82 -23.40 15.41
C VAL A 341 -10.08 -24.15 14.09
N LEU A 342 -11.34 -24.37 13.71
CA LEU A 342 -11.66 -25.04 12.44
C LEU A 342 -11.11 -24.29 11.23
N ARG A 343 -11.27 -22.95 11.19
CA ARG A 343 -10.74 -22.13 10.09
C ARG A 343 -9.23 -22.19 10.04
N LEU A 344 -8.57 -22.08 11.20
CA LEU A 344 -7.13 -22.14 11.26
C LEU A 344 -6.57 -23.52 10.87
N LEU A 345 -7.16 -24.61 11.36
CA LEU A 345 -6.74 -25.95 10.99
C LEU A 345 -7.00 -26.25 9.51
N ALA A 346 -8.09 -25.71 8.93
CA ALA A 346 -8.34 -25.77 7.50
C ALA A 346 -7.27 -24.98 6.72
N GLN A 347 -6.88 -23.80 7.18
CA GLN A 347 -5.75 -23.05 6.61
C GLN A 347 -4.44 -23.85 6.66
N LYS A 348 -4.13 -24.48 7.80
CA LYS A 348 -2.94 -25.36 7.93
C LYS A 348 -3.01 -26.56 6.98
N GLU A 349 -4.19 -27.14 6.79
CA GLU A 349 -4.40 -28.24 5.84
C GLU A 349 -4.20 -27.79 4.39
N GLU A 350 -4.79 -26.64 3.99
CA GLU A 350 -4.66 -26.06 2.64
C GLU A 350 -3.19 -25.76 2.29
N LEU A 351 -2.41 -25.26 3.25
CA LEU A 351 -0.98 -24.97 3.10
C LEU A 351 -0.07 -26.21 3.17
N GLY A 352 -0.65 -27.40 3.35
CA GLY A 352 0.08 -28.67 3.42
C GLY A 352 0.84 -28.90 4.74
N LEU A 353 0.70 -28.01 5.72
CA LEU A 353 1.43 -28.07 7.00
C LEU A 353 1.15 -29.35 7.77
N LEU A 354 -0.09 -29.87 7.71
CA LEU A 354 -0.46 -31.07 8.45
C LEU A 354 0.22 -32.35 7.89
N ASP A 355 0.78 -32.30 6.69
CA ASP A 355 1.45 -33.43 6.03
C ASP A 355 2.98 -33.32 6.03
N GLU A 356 3.53 -32.17 6.41
CA GLU A 356 4.96 -31.87 6.32
C GLU A 356 5.80 -32.58 7.39
N THR A 357 6.94 -33.13 6.99
CA THR A 357 7.88 -33.85 7.88
C THR A 357 9.07 -32.99 8.31
N PHE A 358 9.30 -31.84 7.69
CA PHE A 358 10.36 -30.89 8.04
C PHE A 358 11.74 -31.55 8.14
N ASP A 359 12.03 -32.54 7.29
CA ASP A 359 13.28 -33.31 7.34
C ASP A 359 14.46 -32.55 6.71
N THR A 360 14.17 -31.71 5.71
CA THR A 360 15.19 -31.06 4.88
C THR A 360 15.01 -29.54 4.88
N PRO A 361 15.71 -28.80 5.76
CA PRO A 361 15.76 -27.34 5.68
C PRO A 361 16.54 -26.87 4.43
N PRO A 362 16.31 -25.63 3.96
CA PRO A 362 17.13 -25.04 2.91
C PRO A 362 18.59 -24.91 3.40
N THR A 363 19.55 -25.21 2.53
CA THR A 363 20.99 -25.10 2.80
C THR A 363 21.63 -23.87 2.16
N SER A 364 20.88 -23.17 1.31
CA SER A 364 21.24 -21.92 0.64
C SER A 364 19.95 -21.18 0.36
N VAL A 365 19.99 -19.85 0.42
CA VAL A 365 18.86 -18.97 0.11
C VAL A 365 19.39 -17.71 -0.55
N GLU A 366 18.70 -17.22 -1.57
CA GLU A 366 19.04 -16.00 -2.32
C GLU A 366 17.85 -15.04 -2.26
N LEU A 367 17.85 -14.15 -1.28
CA LEU A 367 16.71 -13.26 -0.97
C LEU A 367 16.77 -11.92 -1.72
N ASP A 368 17.85 -11.70 -2.48
CA ASP A 368 18.08 -10.53 -3.33
C ASP A 368 18.74 -10.96 -4.64
N SER A 369 17.99 -11.72 -5.44
CA SER A 369 18.47 -12.28 -6.71
C SER A 369 18.43 -11.25 -7.85
N PRO A 370 19.06 -11.52 -9.00
CA PRO A 370 18.98 -10.63 -10.17
C PRO A 370 17.54 -10.32 -10.62
N LEU A 371 16.60 -11.24 -10.42
CA LEU A 371 15.18 -11.01 -10.69
C LEU A 371 14.58 -9.99 -9.72
N HIS A 372 14.93 -10.06 -8.43
CA HIS A 372 14.46 -9.07 -7.45
C HIS A 372 14.94 -7.68 -7.83
N ARG A 373 16.23 -7.54 -8.17
CA ARG A 373 16.80 -6.27 -8.64
C ARG A 373 16.16 -5.74 -9.91
N GLU A 374 15.94 -6.60 -10.91
CA GLU A 374 15.26 -6.20 -12.14
C GLU A 374 13.85 -5.66 -11.86
N LEU A 375 13.06 -6.36 -11.04
CA LEU A 375 11.71 -5.96 -10.68
C LEU A 375 11.69 -4.68 -9.83
N ALA A 376 12.62 -4.55 -8.87
CA ALA A 376 12.77 -3.34 -8.07
C ALA A 376 13.14 -2.12 -8.93
N LEU A 377 14.06 -2.29 -9.89
CA LEU A 377 14.44 -1.23 -10.82
C LEU A 377 13.28 -0.84 -11.74
N ARG A 378 12.62 -1.81 -12.37
CA ARG A 378 11.46 -1.55 -13.25
C ARG A 378 10.35 -0.82 -12.51
N LEU A 379 9.98 -1.29 -11.32
CA LEU A 379 8.92 -0.66 -10.54
C LEU A 379 9.31 0.76 -10.10
N ALA A 380 10.58 0.96 -9.71
CA ALA A 380 11.09 2.29 -9.41
C ALA A 380 10.98 3.21 -10.64
N GLU A 381 11.55 2.81 -11.78
CA GLU A 381 11.53 3.57 -13.05
C GLU A 381 10.11 3.92 -13.51
N GLU A 382 9.16 2.98 -13.43
CA GLU A 382 7.77 3.18 -13.83
C GLU A 382 6.96 4.04 -12.86
N SER A 383 7.42 4.21 -11.61
CA SER A 383 6.73 4.98 -10.56
C SER A 383 7.17 6.43 -10.44
N LEU A 384 8.31 6.82 -11.02
CA LEU A 384 8.82 8.19 -10.93
C LEU A 384 7.90 9.15 -11.70
N VAL A 385 7.35 10.14 -10.97
CA VAL A 385 6.41 11.12 -11.52
C VAL A 385 7.12 12.44 -11.78
N LEU A 386 7.24 12.83 -13.05
CA LEU A 386 7.71 14.16 -13.41
C LEU A 386 6.57 15.16 -13.22
N LEU A 387 6.66 16.01 -12.20
CA LEU A 387 5.60 16.95 -11.83
C LEU A 387 5.63 18.20 -12.71
N THR A 388 6.82 18.78 -12.88
CA THR A 388 7.08 19.95 -13.72
C THR A 388 8.43 19.80 -14.42
N ASN A 389 8.56 20.39 -15.61
CA ASN A 389 9.82 20.46 -16.35
C ASN A 389 9.78 21.62 -17.35
N ASP A 390 10.74 22.53 -17.27
CA ASP A 390 10.87 23.67 -18.20
C ASP A 390 11.65 23.33 -19.50
N GLY A 391 12.00 22.05 -19.68
CA GLY A 391 12.90 21.56 -20.73
C GLY A 391 14.35 21.38 -20.25
N THR A 392 14.61 21.53 -18.95
CA THR A 392 15.90 21.20 -18.34
C THR A 392 16.18 19.71 -18.36
N LEU A 393 15.18 18.87 -18.07
CA LEU A 393 15.31 17.42 -18.17
C LEU A 393 14.87 16.90 -19.55
N PRO A 394 15.53 15.85 -20.09
CA PRO A 394 16.67 15.14 -19.50
C PRO A 394 18.01 15.89 -19.59
N LEU A 395 18.97 15.53 -18.74
CA LEU A 395 20.33 16.05 -18.70
C LEU A 395 21.20 15.41 -19.80
N GLU A 396 20.95 15.78 -21.05
CA GLU A 396 21.65 15.25 -22.21
C GLU A 396 22.63 16.26 -22.85
N GLY A 397 23.49 15.76 -23.74
CA GLY A 397 24.43 16.59 -24.50
C GLY A 397 25.42 17.31 -23.60
N ASP A 398 25.54 18.64 -23.74
CA ASP A 398 26.43 19.45 -22.91
C ASP A 398 26.07 19.38 -21.41
N ARG A 399 24.79 19.11 -21.07
CA ARG A 399 24.34 18.94 -19.67
C ARG A 399 24.76 17.59 -19.08
N ALA A 400 25.01 16.57 -19.90
CA ALA A 400 25.53 15.28 -19.43
C ALA A 400 27.03 15.36 -19.06
N ALA A 401 27.74 16.37 -19.57
CA ALA A 401 29.14 16.66 -19.25
C ALA A 401 29.30 17.88 -18.31
N ALA A 402 28.20 18.30 -17.68
CA ALA A 402 28.15 19.43 -16.77
C ALA A 402 28.93 19.20 -15.47
N ARG A 403 29.18 20.30 -14.78
CA ARG A 403 29.41 20.26 -13.33
C ARG A 403 28.04 20.23 -12.63
N ILE A 404 27.78 19.16 -11.86
CA ILE A 404 26.50 18.91 -11.21
C ILE A 404 26.67 19.09 -9.70
N ALA A 405 25.98 20.06 -9.12
CA ALA A 405 25.86 20.16 -7.67
C ALA A 405 24.78 19.19 -7.18
N VAL A 406 25.13 18.22 -6.35
CA VAL A 406 24.17 17.30 -5.73
C VAL A 406 23.98 17.74 -4.28
N ILE A 407 22.77 18.16 -3.92
CA ILE A 407 22.49 18.90 -2.70
C ILE A 407 21.33 18.27 -1.94
N GLY A 408 21.34 18.37 -0.61
CA GLY A 408 20.18 18.08 0.23
C GLY A 408 20.43 16.94 1.22
N PRO A 409 19.57 16.84 2.26
CA PRO A 409 19.74 15.88 3.33
C PRO A 409 19.70 14.43 2.86
N ASN A 410 18.98 14.17 1.76
CA ASN A 410 18.70 12.83 1.25
C ASN A 410 19.55 12.46 0.02
N ALA A 411 20.47 13.32 -0.41
CA ALA A 411 21.28 13.09 -1.60
C ALA A 411 22.27 11.91 -1.44
N ASP A 412 22.92 11.83 -0.27
CA ASP A 412 23.93 10.82 0.05
C ASP A 412 23.50 9.98 1.27
N ALA A 413 22.21 9.67 1.33
CA ALA A 413 21.60 8.86 2.38
C ALA A 413 20.80 7.72 1.73
N ALA A 414 21.41 6.54 1.67
CA ALA A 414 20.86 5.38 0.97
C ALA A 414 19.53 4.90 1.62
N GLU A 415 19.43 5.02 2.94
CA GLU A 415 18.24 4.75 3.75
C GLU A 415 17.05 5.64 3.40
N ALA A 416 17.28 6.82 2.79
CA ALA A 416 16.22 7.74 2.38
C ALA A 416 15.41 7.23 1.17
N LEU A 417 15.90 6.20 0.48
CA LEU A 417 15.18 5.54 -0.60
C LEU A 417 14.14 4.52 -0.07
N MET A 418 14.27 4.12 1.20
CA MET A 418 13.45 3.09 1.82
C MET A 418 12.27 3.71 2.59
N GLY A 419 11.09 3.12 2.43
CA GLY A 419 9.91 3.47 3.24
C GLY A 419 9.74 2.61 4.48
N CYS A 420 8.56 2.72 5.09
CA CYS A 420 8.22 1.91 6.25
C CYS A 420 8.12 0.42 5.94
N TYR A 421 8.29 -0.37 7.00
CA TYR A 421 8.36 -1.83 7.00
C TYR A 421 9.52 -2.43 6.19
N SER A 422 10.48 -1.61 5.75
CA SER A 422 11.77 -2.11 5.26
C SER A 422 12.62 -2.64 6.42
N PHE A 423 13.26 -3.80 6.21
CA PHE A 423 14.15 -4.37 7.22
C PHE A 423 15.33 -3.44 7.52
N ALA A 424 15.85 -2.78 6.48
CA ALA A 424 16.95 -1.83 6.57
C ALA A 424 16.68 -0.70 7.58
N ASN A 425 15.53 0.00 7.46
CA ASN A 425 15.26 1.17 8.29
C ASN A 425 14.66 0.82 9.65
N HIS A 426 13.88 -0.26 9.76
CA HIS A 426 13.08 -0.53 10.97
C HIS A 426 13.68 -1.58 11.89
N VAL A 427 14.60 -2.40 11.41
CA VAL A 427 15.25 -3.45 12.21
C VAL A 427 16.74 -3.22 12.23
N LEU A 428 17.37 -3.24 11.05
CA LEU A 428 18.83 -3.16 10.95
C LEU A 428 19.41 -1.83 11.46
N ALA A 429 18.66 -0.73 11.37
CA ALA A 429 19.05 0.56 11.95
C ALA A 429 19.34 0.51 13.46
N HIS A 430 18.79 -0.48 14.18
CA HIS A 430 19.07 -0.74 15.60
C HIS A 430 20.29 -1.65 15.83
N HIS A 431 20.91 -2.17 14.77
CA HIS A 431 22.05 -3.10 14.76
C HIS A 431 23.18 -2.60 13.83
N PRO A 432 23.78 -1.43 14.11
CA PRO A 432 24.78 -0.81 13.23
C PRO A 432 26.05 -1.65 13.02
N GLU A 433 26.29 -2.67 13.84
CA GLU A 433 27.38 -3.63 13.69
C GLU A 433 27.13 -4.69 12.61
N VAL A 434 25.88 -4.85 12.16
CA VAL A 434 25.51 -5.83 11.14
C VAL A 434 25.45 -5.15 9.78
N PRO A 435 26.18 -5.65 8.75
CA PRO A 435 26.14 -5.04 7.43
C PRO A 435 24.77 -5.24 6.77
N LEU A 436 24.41 -4.35 5.84
CA LEU A 436 23.13 -4.39 5.10
C LEU A 436 22.89 -5.75 4.42
N GLY A 437 23.94 -6.29 3.79
CA GLY A 437 23.90 -7.59 3.15
C GLY A 437 23.40 -7.59 1.70
N PHE A 438 23.08 -6.41 1.17
CA PHE A 438 22.72 -6.16 -0.23
C PHE A 438 23.24 -4.78 -0.67
N GLU A 439 23.32 -4.52 -1.98
CA GLU A 439 23.72 -3.21 -2.52
C GLU A 439 22.58 -2.19 -2.40
N LEU A 440 22.89 -0.98 -1.94
CA LEU A 440 21.91 0.09 -1.85
C LEU A 440 22.58 1.43 -2.18
N PRO A 441 22.77 1.76 -3.47
CA PRO A 441 23.42 2.99 -3.86
C PRO A 441 22.55 4.21 -3.51
N SER A 442 23.16 5.23 -2.92
CA SER A 442 22.51 6.53 -2.70
C SER A 442 22.22 7.24 -4.04
N VAL A 443 21.43 8.31 -4.02
CA VAL A 443 21.20 9.13 -5.24
C VAL A 443 22.52 9.70 -5.75
N LEU A 444 23.40 10.16 -4.85
CA LEU A 444 24.73 10.66 -5.22
C LEU A 444 25.58 9.59 -5.90
N GLU A 445 25.63 8.38 -5.34
CA GLU A 445 26.40 7.26 -5.90
C GLU A 445 25.87 6.87 -7.28
N ALA A 446 24.55 6.74 -7.43
CA ALA A 446 23.93 6.40 -8.71
C ALA A 446 24.14 7.49 -9.78
N LEU A 447 24.10 8.77 -9.41
CA LEU A 447 24.43 9.87 -10.33
C LEU A 447 25.90 9.85 -10.74
N HIS A 448 26.80 9.44 -9.85
CA HIS A 448 28.21 9.29 -10.19
C HIS A 448 28.44 8.17 -11.21
N GLU A 449 27.70 7.06 -11.09
CA GLU A 449 27.72 5.95 -12.05
C GLU A 449 27.12 6.34 -13.40
N GLU A 450 25.99 7.05 -13.42
CA GLU A 450 25.27 7.43 -14.64
C GLU A 450 25.99 8.54 -15.42
N PHE A 451 26.64 9.48 -14.73
CA PHE A 451 27.37 10.61 -15.32
C PHE A 451 28.88 10.54 -15.05
N PRO A 452 29.60 9.53 -15.56
CA PRO A 452 31.01 9.29 -15.23
C PRO A 452 31.97 10.39 -15.73
N THR A 453 31.51 11.25 -16.64
CA THR A 453 32.28 12.38 -17.17
C THR A 453 31.96 13.71 -16.51
N ALA A 454 30.87 13.79 -15.73
CA ALA A 454 30.48 15.01 -15.04
C ALA A 454 31.32 15.23 -13.77
N GLU A 455 31.57 16.49 -13.42
CA GLU A 455 32.13 16.82 -12.11
C GLU A 455 31.00 16.95 -11.09
N LEU A 456 30.88 15.99 -10.17
CA LEU A 456 29.87 16.03 -9.10
C LEU A 456 30.42 16.73 -7.86
N VAL A 457 29.69 17.73 -7.35
CA VAL A 457 29.99 18.43 -6.11
C VAL A 457 28.85 18.20 -5.12
N HIS A 458 29.11 17.50 -4.03
CA HIS A 458 28.11 17.21 -3.00
C HIS A 458 28.11 18.27 -1.89
N ALA A 459 26.92 18.74 -1.50
CA ALA A 459 26.72 19.54 -0.29
C ALA A 459 25.39 19.21 0.39
N ARG A 460 25.46 18.72 1.64
CA ARG A 460 24.26 18.30 2.40
C ARG A 460 23.22 19.41 2.61
N GLY A 461 23.66 20.65 2.85
CA GLY A 461 22.77 21.81 3.00
C GLY A 461 22.07 21.90 4.36
N CYS A 462 21.23 20.93 4.71
CA CYS A 462 20.52 20.85 5.99
C CYS A 462 20.27 19.38 6.41
N ASP A 463 19.69 19.16 7.59
CA ASP A 463 19.12 17.88 8.01
C ASP A 463 17.65 17.76 7.53
N VAL A 464 17.09 16.54 7.50
CA VAL A 464 15.67 16.30 7.15
C VAL A 464 14.72 17.07 8.08
N GLU A 465 15.08 17.14 9.36
CA GLU A 465 14.34 17.85 10.39
C GLU A 465 15.27 18.81 11.15
N GLY A 466 14.70 19.82 11.80
CA GLY A 466 15.43 20.81 12.58
C GLY A 466 15.54 22.17 11.89
N ASP A 467 16.17 23.11 12.59
CA ASP A 467 16.23 24.53 12.21
C ASP A 467 17.64 25.03 11.88
N ASP A 468 18.63 24.14 11.81
CA ASP A 468 20.00 24.51 11.45
C ASP A 468 20.11 24.88 9.97
N ARG A 469 20.51 26.13 9.72
CA ARG A 469 20.68 26.74 8.39
C ARG A 469 22.15 26.90 8.01
N SER A 470 23.08 26.45 8.87
CA SER A 470 24.51 26.71 8.71
C SER A 470 25.10 26.13 7.42
N GLY A 471 24.59 24.98 6.96
CA GLY A 471 25.02 24.32 5.74
C GLY A 471 24.47 24.92 4.44
N ILE A 472 23.43 25.76 4.50
CA ILE A 472 22.78 26.34 3.31
C ILE A 472 23.76 27.20 2.51
N VAL A 473 24.65 27.94 3.18
CA VAL A 473 25.67 28.77 2.50
C VAL A 473 26.61 27.93 1.64
N THR A 474 27.00 26.75 2.11
CA THR A 474 27.85 25.82 1.34
C THR A 474 27.10 25.24 0.15
N ALA A 475 25.83 24.86 0.33
CA ALA A 475 24.99 24.38 -0.76
C ALA A 475 24.78 25.45 -1.86
N VAL A 476 24.50 26.69 -1.47
CA VAL A 476 24.39 27.83 -2.40
C VAL A 476 25.69 28.06 -3.17
N SER A 477 26.85 27.97 -2.50
CA SER A 477 28.14 28.09 -3.18
C SER A 477 28.38 26.96 -4.18
N ALA A 478 28.02 25.72 -3.83
CA ALA A 478 28.15 24.57 -4.73
C ALA A 478 27.25 24.74 -5.96
N ALA A 479 26.00 25.17 -5.77
CA ALA A 479 25.06 25.42 -6.86
C ALA A 479 25.49 26.55 -7.79
N ALA A 480 25.94 27.69 -7.23
CA ALA A 480 26.36 28.85 -8.02
C ALA A 480 27.57 28.57 -8.93
N ASP A 481 28.40 27.60 -8.55
CA ASP A 481 29.59 27.17 -9.28
C ASP A 481 29.34 25.98 -10.23
N ALA A 482 28.09 25.49 -10.32
CA ALA A 482 27.67 24.35 -11.12
C ALA A 482 26.80 24.77 -12.33
N ASP A 483 26.71 23.93 -13.35
CA ASP A 483 25.84 24.17 -14.50
C ASP A 483 24.40 23.73 -14.23
N VAL A 484 24.21 22.73 -13.36
CA VAL A 484 22.92 22.21 -12.90
C VAL A 484 23.03 21.84 -11.42
N ALA A 485 21.97 22.09 -10.65
CA ALA A 485 21.84 21.61 -9.27
C ALA A 485 20.74 20.55 -9.17
N VAL A 486 21.04 19.42 -8.53
CA VAL A 486 20.09 18.37 -8.17
C VAL A 486 19.89 18.41 -6.66
N VAL A 487 18.70 18.79 -6.20
CA VAL A 487 18.37 18.97 -4.78
C VAL A 487 17.42 17.86 -4.32
N VAL A 488 17.90 16.99 -3.43
CA VAL A 488 17.17 15.81 -2.92
C VAL A 488 16.66 16.08 -1.52
N VAL A 489 15.35 16.19 -1.37
CA VAL A 489 14.63 16.56 -0.13
C VAL A 489 13.45 15.62 0.11
N GLY A 490 12.86 15.67 1.30
CA GLY A 490 11.64 14.93 1.63
C GLY A 490 11.65 14.36 3.04
N ASP A 491 11.24 13.10 3.16
CA ASP A 491 11.02 12.40 4.42
C ASP A 491 12.23 11.57 4.88
N ARG A 492 12.16 11.13 6.15
CA ARG A 492 12.86 9.99 6.71
C ARG A 492 11.83 9.03 7.31
N ALA A 493 11.72 7.82 6.76
CA ALA A 493 10.85 6.78 7.27
C ALA A 493 11.28 6.30 8.68
N GLY A 494 10.32 6.00 9.54
CA GLY A 494 10.57 5.44 10.87
C GLY A 494 9.30 4.95 11.56
N LEU A 495 9.41 4.61 12.85
CA LEU A 495 8.28 4.17 13.68
C LEU A 495 8.21 4.91 15.01
N PHE A 496 6.99 5.29 15.41
CA PHE A 496 6.64 5.81 16.74
C PHE A 496 7.49 7.03 17.18
N GLY A 497 7.49 8.09 16.37
CA GLY A 497 8.16 9.36 16.62
C GLY A 497 9.64 9.42 16.22
N ARG A 498 10.15 8.41 15.50
CA ARG A 498 11.57 8.30 15.09
C ARG A 498 11.82 8.66 13.63
N GLY A 499 10.78 9.06 12.90
CA GLY A 499 10.86 9.55 11.53
C GLY A 499 9.85 10.67 11.30
N THR A 500 9.82 11.21 10.08
CA THR A 500 8.83 12.20 9.63
C THR A 500 7.60 11.56 9.01
N VAL A 501 7.70 10.28 8.64
CA VAL A 501 6.63 9.45 8.09
C VAL A 501 6.75 8.01 8.60
N GLY A 502 5.65 7.29 8.56
CA GLY A 502 5.50 5.94 9.09
C GLY A 502 4.54 5.82 10.25
N GLU A 503 4.30 4.59 10.69
CA GLU A 503 3.39 4.28 11.79
C GLU A 503 3.75 5.08 13.06
N GLY A 504 2.79 5.88 13.53
CA GLY A 504 2.97 6.76 14.69
C GLY A 504 3.80 8.03 14.44
N ASN A 505 4.18 8.34 13.20
CA ASN A 505 4.81 9.60 12.77
C ASN A 505 3.77 10.47 12.04
N ASP A 506 2.71 10.86 12.73
CA ASP A 506 1.67 11.73 12.20
C ASP A 506 2.11 13.20 12.21
N VAL A 507 1.59 14.04 11.31
CA VAL A 507 1.99 15.45 11.19
C VAL A 507 0.82 16.41 11.22
N GLU A 508 1.02 17.60 11.80
CA GLU A 508 -0.01 18.66 11.80
C GLU A 508 -0.02 19.47 10.50
N SER A 509 1.12 19.53 9.81
CA SER A 509 1.37 20.30 8.60
C SER A 509 1.79 19.38 7.45
N LEU A 510 1.53 19.82 6.23
CA LEU A 510 2.00 19.17 5.00
C LEU A 510 3.11 20.00 4.33
N GLU A 511 3.79 20.90 5.04
CA GLU A 511 5.04 21.50 4.55
C GLU A 511 6.19 20.48 4.61
N LEU A 512 7.22 20.66 3.77
CA LEU A 512 8.45 19.86 3.89
C LEU A 512 9.07 20.04 5.29
N PRO A 513 9.60 18.98 5.91
CA PRO A 513 10.10 19.04 7.28
C PRO A 513 11.39 19.86 7.37
N GLY A 514 11.62 20.43 8.56
CA GLY A 514 12.80 21.23 8.85
C GLY A 514 12.89 22.51 8.02
N VAL A 515 14.09 22.79 7.49
CA VAL A 515 14.39 23.98 6.67
C VAL A 515 14.61 23.64 5.20
N GLN A 516 14.11 22.48 4.75
CA GLN A 516 14.35 21.96 3.40
C GLN A 516 13.80 22.89 2.30
N ARG A 517 12.63 23.49 2.50
CA ARG A 517 12.10 24.53 1.59
C ARG A 517 13.05 25.72 1.45
N GLU A 518 13.58 26.22 2.57
CA GLU A 518 14.52 27.36 2.55
C GLU A 518 15.82 27.01 1.80
N LEU A 519 16.30 25.77 1.92
CA LEU A 519 17.44 25.26 1.15
C LEU A 519 17.14 25.28 -0.36
N VAL A 520 15.99 24.74 -0.79
CA VAL A 520 15.60 24.72 -2.21
C VAL A 520 15.49 26.14 -2.76
N GLU A 521 14.73 27.02 -2.10
CA GLU A 521 14.57 28.41 -2.54
C GLU A 521 15.91 29.15 -2.58
N ALA A 522 16.82 28.89 -1.65
CA ALA A 522 18.16 29.49 -1.66
C ALA A 522 19.01 29.02 -2.85
N VAL A 523 18.92 27.74 -3.22
CA VAL A 523 19.60 27.18 -4.39
C VAL A 523 19.01 27.73 -5.69
N VAL A 524 17.68 27.75 -5.84
CA VAL A 524 17.03 28.31 -7.05
C VAL A 524 17.43 29.77 -7.28
N ARG A 525 17.53 30.57 -6.20
CA ARG A 525 17.93 31.98 -6.27
C ARG A 525 19.38 32.23 -6.76
N THR A 526 20.23 31.21 -6.89
CA THR A 526 21.54 31.39 -7.56
C THR A 526 21.39 31.64 -9.06
N GLY A 527 20.23 31.27 -9.64
CA GLY A 527 20.00 31.27 -11.09
C GLY A 527 20.49 30.01 -11.79
N THR A 528 21.03 29.03 -11.04
CA THR A 528 21.42 27.72 -11.58
C THR A 528 20.15 26.89 -11.86
N PRO A 529 20.00 26.28 -13.05
CA PRO A 529 18.93 25.32 -13.31
C PRO A 529 18.89 24.25 -12.22
N THR A 530 17.81 24.24 -11.45
CA THR A 530 17.66 23.39 -10.28
C THR A 530 16.61 22.33 -10.54
N VAL A 531 16.96 21.06 -10.32
CA VAL A 531 16.08 19.90 -10.37
C VAL A 531 15.83 19.46 -8.94
N VAL A 532 14.58 19.44 -8.49
CA VAL A 532 14.21 18.94 -7.16
C VAL A 532 13.73 17.50 -7.26
N ILE A 533 14.27 16.63 -6.41
CA ILE A 533 13.80 15.26 -6.23
C ILE A 533 13.17 15.14 -4.83
N LEU A 534 11.93 14.67 -4.80
CA LEU A 534 11.18 14.41 -3.57
C LEU A 534 11.21 12.92 -3.25
N LEU A 535 11.96 12.55 -2.20
CA LEU A 535 11.89 11.24 -1.57
C LEU A 535 10.92 11.32 -0.39
N SER A 536 9.66 10.94 -0.57
CA SER A 536 8.63 11.14 0.45
C SER A 536 7.67 9.97 0.65
N GLY A 537 7.15 9.84 1.87
CA GLY A 537 6.11 8.86 2.18
C GLY A 537 4.69 9.40 2.07
N ARG A 538 4.54 10.72 1.89
CA ARG A 538 3.24 11.40 1.77
C ARG A 538 3.31 12.53 0.74
N PRO A 539 2.17 13.03 0.24
CA PRO A 539 2.15 14.24 -0.56
C PRO A 539 2.38 15.48 0.32
N TYR A 540 3.29 16.35 -0.11
CA TYR A 540 3.57 17.64 0.54
C TYR A 540 2.94 18.81 -0.21
N ALA A 541 2.66 19.88 0.53
CA ALA A 541 2.28 21.19 0.02
C ALA A 541 3.52 21.88 -0.57
N ILE A 542 3.62 21.79 -1.90
CA ILE A 542 4.75 22.28 -2.68
C ILE A 542 4.30 23.23 -3.79
N ASP A 543 3.20 23.96 -3.57
CA ASP A 543 2.72 25.01 -4.49
C ASP A 543 3.83 26.00 -4.86
N TRP A 544 4.69 26.34 -3.89
CA TRP A 544 5.86 27.19 -4.08
C TRP A 544 6.90 26.62 -5.06
N ALA A 545 6.98 25.29 -5.24
CA ALA A 545 7.89 24.64 -6.18
C ALA A 545 7.24 24.34 -7.55
N VAL A 546 5.91 24.43 -7.66
CA VAL A 546 5.18 24.14 -8.90
C VAL A 546 4.74 25.42 -9.60
N GLU A 547 4.18 26.37 -8.86
CA GLU A 547 3.57 27.61 -9.37
C GLU A 547 4.27 28.87 -8.84
N GLY A 548 5.18 28.72 -7.87
CA GLY A 548 5.82 29.83 -7.18
C GLY A 548 6.82 30.62 -8.05
N PRO A 549 7.15 31.86 -7.65
CA PRO A 549 8.09 32.70 -8.37
C PRO A 549 9.53 32.17 -8.36
N ASP A 550 9.88 31.36 -7.36
CA ASP A 550 11.16 30.67 -7.20
C ASP A 550 11.01 29.16 -7.51
N ALA A 551 10.12 28.80 -8.44
CA ALA A 551 9.95 27.41 -8.85
C ALA A 551 11.25 26.87 -9.51
N PRO A 552 11.71 25.66 -9.14
CA PRO A 552 12.81 24.98 -9.81
C PRO A 552 12.50 24.67 -11.27
N ALA A 553 13.55 24.36 -12.03
CA ALA A 553 13.47 24.05 -13.46
C ALA A 553 12.72 22.72 -13.73
N ALA A 554 12.83 21.77 -12.79
CA ALA A 554 12.04 20.54 -12.80
C ALA A 554 11.81 20.03 -11.37
N VAL A 555 10.68 19.33 -11.17
CA VAL A 555 10.37 18.62 -9.93
C VAL A 555 10.00 17.17 -10.26
N LEU A 556 10.70 16.24 -9.62
CA LEU A 556 10.47 14.80 -9.72
C LEU A 556 10.00 14.25 -8.37
N GLN A 557 8.84 13.61 -8.34
CA GLN A 557 8.35 12.87 -7.19
C GLN A 557 8.75 11.40 -7.34
N ALA A 558 9.52 10.89 -6.37
CA ALA A 558 9.99 9.50 -6.38
C ALA A 558 9.34 8.63 -5.30
N PHE A 559 8.57 9.23 -4.39
CA PHE A 559 8.10 8.58 -3.17
C PHE A 559 9.27 7.87 -2.45
N PHE A 560 9.11 6.62 -2.02
CA PHE A 560 10.21 5.77 -1.60
C PHE A 560 10.45 4.67 -2.65
N PRO A 561 11.48 4.81 -3.50
CA PRO A 561 11.67 3.99 -4.70
C PRO A 561 12.43 2.67 -4.46
N GLY A 562 12.71 2.28 -3.20
CA GLY A 562 13.34 0.98 -2.93
C GLY A 562 14.80 0.89 -3.35
N GLU A 563 15.34 -0.33 -3.40
CA GLU A 563 16.79 -0.58 -3.43
C GLU A 563 17.51 -0.19 -4.71
N GLU A 564 16.77 -0.12 -5.82
CA GLU A 564 17.25 0.34 -7.12
C GLU A 564 16.85 1.79 -7.40
N GLY A 565 16.26 2.48 -6.42
CA GLY A 565 15.68 3.80 -6.60
C GLY A 565 16.67 4.89 -6.98
N GLY A 566 17.90 4.85 -6.45
CA GLY A 566 18.97 5.76 -6.87
C GLY A 566 19.29 5.61 -8.36
N ARG A 567 19.38 4.36 -8.84
CA ARG A 567 19.64 4.04 -10.25
C ARG A 567 18.48 4.45 -11.15
N ALA A 568 17.24 4.23 -10.73
CA ALA A 568 16.04 4.67 -11.46
C ALA A 568 15.98 6.19 -11.60
N ILE A 569 16.25 6.92 -10.52
CA ILE A 569 16.32 8.39 -10.53
C ILE A 569 17.38 8.87 -11.52
N ALA A 570 18.58 8.31 -11.45
CA ALA A 570 19.67 8.67 -12.36
C ALA A 570 19.32 8.38 -13.82
N ALA A 571 18.70 7.24 -14.11
CA ALA A 571 18.25 6.85 -15.46
C ALA A 571 17.18 7.80 -16.03
N VAL A 572 16.25 8.28 -15.18
CA VAL A 572 15.28 9.31 -15.59
C VAL A 572 15.98 10.64 -15.83
N LEU A 573 16.87 11.08 -14.94
CA LEU A 573 17.58 12.34 -15.13
C LEU A 573 18.43 12.35 -16.39
N SER A 574 19.07 11.23 -16.76
CA SER A 574 19.90 11.13 -17.96
C SER A 574 19.09 11.01 -19.26
N GLY A 575 17.79 10.71 -19.17
CA GLY A 575 16.94 10.45 -20.34
C GLY A 575 17.06 9.03 -20.88
N ARG A 576 17.87 8.16 -20.24
CA ARG A 576 17.93 6.73 -20.54
C ARG A 576 16.56 6.06 -20.37
N VAL A 577 15.78 6.55 -19.41
CA VAL A 577 14.38 6.18 -19.20
C VAL A 577 13.52 7.45 -19.25
N ALA A 578 12.40 7.38 -19.97
CA ALA A 578 11.40 8.43 -19.93
C ALA A 578 10.49 8.23 -18.70
N PRO A 579 10.20 9.29 -17.92
CA PRO A 579 9.28 9.17 -16.79
C PRO A 579 7.88 8.80 -17.31
N SER A 580 7.23 7.90 -16.56
CA SER A 580 5.89 7.37 -16.88
C SER A 580 4.99 7.19 -15.66
N GLY A 581 5.47 7.59 -14.47
CA GLY A 581 4.66 7.59 -13.26
C GLY A 581 3.63 8.71 -13.29
N HIS A 582 2.50 8.49 -12.63
CA HIS A 582 1.41 9.46 -12.48
C HIS A 582 1.01 9.57 -11.01
N LEU A 583 0.53 10.71 -10.54
CA LEU A 583 0.19 10.92 -9.14
C LEU A 583 -0.96 10.00 -8.68
N PRO A 584 -0.74 9.10 -7.70
CA PRO A 584 -1.80 8.28 -7.11
C PRO A 584 -2.61 9.01 -6.02
N VAL A 585 -2.18 10.24 -5.70
CA VAL A 585 -2.76 11.12 -4.68
C VAL A 585 -2.63 12.56 -5.14
N SER A 586 -3.66 13.36 -4.90
CA SER A 586 -3.67 14.79 -5.27
C SER A 586 -2.69 15.57 -4.37
N LEU A 587 -1.92 16.51 -4.93
CA LEU A 587 -0.98 17.31 -4.14
C LEU A 587 -1.69 18.48 -3.42
N PRO A 588 -1.57 18.58 -2.08
CA PRO A 588 -2.19 19.64 -1.31
C PRO A 588 -1.63 21.02 -1.64
N ARG A 589 -2.45 22.07 -1.45
CA ARG A 589 -1.96 23.44 -1.20
C ARG A 589 -1.65 23.69 0.27
N SER A 590 -2.36 23.03 1.16
CA SER A 590 -2.13 23.07 2.61
C SER A 590 -2.85 21.92 3.30
N ALA A 591 -2.49 21.66 4.55
CA ALA A 591 -3.23 20.74 5.41
C ALA A 591 -4.67 21.21 5.68
N GLY A 592 -4.92 22.52 5.70
CA GLY A 592 -6.22 23.12 6.01
C GLY A 592 -7.24 23.05 4.87
N ALA A 593 -6.80 22.72 3.65
CA ALA A 593 -7.64 22.60 2.46
C ALA A 593 -8.32 21.23 2.33
N GLN A 594 -8.17 20.35 3.31
CA GLN A 594 -8.79 19.03 3.34
C GLN A 594 -10.34 19.10 3.35
N PRO A 595 -11.05 18.29 2.53
CA PRO A 595 -10.52 17.37 1.52
C PRO A 595 -10.20 18.07 0.19
N PHE A 596 -9.04 17.74 -0.39
CA PHE A 596 -8.59 18.18 -1.73
C PHE A 596 -8.50 17.02 -2.75
N SER A 597 -8.85 15.80 -2.33
CA SER A 597 -8.93 14.64 -3.24
C SER A 597 -10.01 14.89 -4.29
N TYR A 598 -9.78 14.40 -5.51
CA TYR A 598 -10.71 14.55 -6.63
C TYR A 598 -12.09 13.87 -6.37
N LEU A 599 -12.16 12.94 -5.41
CA LEU A 599 -13.36 12.23 -4.99
C LEU A 599 -14.22 13.04 -4.01
N HIS A 600 -14.50 14.30 -4.35
CA HIS A 600 -15.36 15.19 -3.56
C HIS A 600 -16.68 15.51 -4.31
N PRO A 601 -17.81 15.71 -3.62
CA PRO A 601 -19.01 16.26 -4.26
C PRO A 601 -18.81 17.72 -4.66
N LEU A 602 -19.68 18.29 -5.50
CA LEU A 602 -19.55 19.68 -5.98
C LEU A 602 -19.24 20.71 -4.88
N LEU A 603 -19.89 20.60 -3.72
CA LEU A 603 -19.70 21.53 -2.59
C LEU A 603 -18.43 21.27 -1.76
N GLY A 604 -17.70 20.20 -2.03
CA GLY A 604 -16.37 19.96 -1.45
C GLY A 604 -15.24 20.64 -2.23
N GLY A 605 -15.52 21.10 -3.45
CA GLY A 605 -14.57 21.82 -4.30
C GLY A 605 -14.60 23.34 -4.10
N PRO A 606 -13.80 24.08 -4.90
CA PRO A 606 -13.85 25.54 -4.92
C PRO A 606 -15.25 26.03 -5.32
N SER A 607 -15.76 27.04 -4.61
CA SER A 607 -17.06 27.66 -4.89
C SER A 607 -17.13 29.08 -4.37
N ASP A 608 -18.09 29.87 -4.87
CA ASP A 608 -18.36 31.24 -4.39
C ASP A 608 -18.88 31.28 -2.93
N VAL A 609 -19.13 30.13 -2.30
CA VAL A 609 -19.64 30.01 -0.93
C VAL A 609 -18.52 30.07 0.11
N THR A 610 -17.29 29.69 -0.26
CA THR A 610 -16.14 29.59 0.65
C THR A 610 -14.94 30.39 0.11
N SER A 611 -14.18 31.01 1.00
CA SER A 611 -12.91 31.64 0.66
C SER A 611 -11.72 30.67 0.73
N ALA A 612 -11.94 29.44 1.22
CA ALA A 612 -10.94 28.39 1.22
C ALA A 612 -10.94 27.71 -0.14
N ASP A 613 -9.75 27.60 -0.76
CA ASP A 613 -9.57 26.92 -2.03
C ASP A 613 -9.06 25.49 -1.79
N SER A 614 -9.89 24.50 -2.12
CA SER A 614 -9.56 23.08 -2.05
C SER A 614 -8.96 22.53 -3.34
N THR A 615 -8.71 23.37 -4.35
CA THR A 615 -8.07 22.95 -5.60
C THR A 615 -6.66 22.42 -5.30
N PRO A 616 -6.34 21.17 -5.67
CA PRO A 616 -5.00 20.65 -5.48
C PRO A 616 -3.98 21.42 -6.35
N VAL A 617 -2.71 21.40 -5.95
CA VAL A 617 -1.62 21.98 -6.75
C VAL A 617 -1.45 21.20 -8.05
N LEU A 618 -1.43 19.87 -7.94
CA LEU A 618 -1.47 18.95 -9.06
C LEU A 618 -2.50 17.85 -8.74
N PRO A 619 -3.42 17.55 -9.67
CA PRO A 619 -4.51 16.62 -9.44
C PRO A 619 -4.03 15.16 -9.48
N PHE A 620 -4.85 14.27 -8.91
CA PHE A 620 -4.74 12.82 -9.15
C PHE A 620 -4.61 12.50 -10.65
N GLY A 621 -3.73 11.57 -10.97
CA GLY A 621 -3.46 11.11 -12.32
C GLY A 621 -2.52 12.00 -13.12
N HIS A 622 -2.00 13.12 -12.58
CA HIS A 622 -1.02 13.98 -13.25
C HIS A 622 0.37 13.33 -13.32
N GLY A 623 1.02 13.39 -14.48
CA GLY A 623 2.41 13.01 -14.68
C GLY A 623 2.89 13.44 -16.05
N LEU A 624 4.08 14.04 -16.14
CA LEU A 624 4.68 14.46 -17.40
C LEU A 624 5.60 13.36 -17.94
N SER A 625 5.86 13.40 -19.25
CA SER A 625 6.86 12.59 -19.92
C SER A 625 7.86 13.46 -20.69
N TYR A 626 8.92 12.85 -21.23
CA TYR A 626 9.82 13.53 -22.19
C TYR A 626 9.27 13.56 -23.62
N THR A 627 8.08 13.00 -23.81
CA THR A 627 7.28 13.13 -25.03
C THR A 627 5.88 13.66 -24.68
N THR A 628 5.05 13.91 -25.70
CA THR A 628 3.67 14.38 -25.54
C THR A 628 2.69 13.40 -26.16
N PHE A 629 1.50 13.31 -25.58
CA PHE A 629 0.41 12.47 -26.06
C PHE A 629 -0.86 13.29 -26.28
N GLU A 630 -1.58 12.97 -27.35
CA GLU A 630 -2.91 13.50 -27.64
C GLU A 630 -3.94 12.36 -27.50
N ARG A 631 -4.99 12.56 -26.70
CA ARG A 631 -6.18 11.69 -26.70
C ARG A 631 -7.34 12.36 -27.42
N SER A 632 -7.93 11.65 -28.36
CA SER A 632 -9.02 12.18 -29.17
C SER A 632 -10.06 11.10 -29.51
N GLY A 633 -11.21 11.53 -29.99
CA GLY A 633 -12.24 10.63 -30.50
C GLY A 633 -12.80 9.68 -29.45
N LEU A 634 -13.08 10.15 -28.22
CA LEU A 634 -13.77 9.34 -27.23
C LEU A 634 -15.20 9.02 -27.70
N GLU A 635 -15.44 7.76 -28.01
CA GLU A 635 -16.71 7.23 -28.51
C GLU A 635 -17.31 6.21 -27.54
N VAL A 636 -18.62 6.32 -27.33
CA VAL A 636 -19.45 5.39 -26.56
C VAL A 636 -20.80 5.25 -27.26
N ASP A 637 -21.52 4.17 -26.95
CA ASP A 637 -22.94 4.09 -27.30
C ASP A 637 -23.74 5.20 -26.60
N ALA A 638 -24.80 5.70 -27.25
CA ALA A 638 -25.63 6.77 -26.69
C ALA A 638 -26.37 6.37 -25.41
N THR A 639 -26.68 5.08 -25.27
CA THR A 639 -27.46 4.54 -24.15
C THR A 639 -26.96 3.18 -23.73
N VAL A 640 -27.00 2.87 -22.44
CA VAL A 640 -26.76 1.51 -21.90
C VAL A 640 -27.76 1.22 -20.78
N ALA A 641 -28.16 -0.04 -20.60
CA ALA A 641 -29.02 -0.40 -19.47
C ALA A 641 -28.23 -0.38 -18.15
N ALA A 642 -28.84 0.09 -17.06
CA ALA A 642 -28.28 -0.09 -15.71
C ALA A 642 -28.12 -1.59 -15.41
N GLY A 643 -26.94 -1.99 -14.92
CA GLY A 643 -26.56 -3.40 -14.72
C GLY A 643 -25.91 -4.08 -15.94
N ALA A 644 -25.75 -3.38 -17.07
CA ALA A 644 -25.01 -3.89 -18.23
C ALA A 644 -23.55 -3.38 -18.25
N ALA A 645 -22.89 -3.50 -19.41
CA ALA A 645 -21.58 -2.94 -19.67
C ALA A 645 -21.60 -2.18 -21.00
N PHE A 646 -20.86 -1.07 -21.08
CA PHE A 646 -20.65 -0.30 -22.31
C PHE A 646 -19.17 -0.35 -22.71
N GLU A 647 -18.87 0.00 -23.95
CA GLU A 647 -17.50 0.12 -24.44
C GLU A 647 -17.17 1.58 -24.72
N ALA A 648 -16.06 2.06 -24.19
CA ALA A 648 -15.50 3.37 -24.47
C ALA A 648 -14.23 3.21 -25.32
N ARG A 649 -14.20 3.84 -26.49
CA ARG A 649 -13.05 3.80 -27.41
C ARG A 649 -12.41 5.18 -27.47
N VAL A 650 -11.10 5.24 -27.35
CA VAL A 650 -10.34 6.50 -27.47
C VAL A 650 -9.08 6.25 -28.29
N THR A 651 -8.74 7.21 -29.16
CA THR A 651 -7.50 7.20 -29.92
C THR A 651 -6.44 7.95 -29.14
N VAL A 652 -5.26 7.35 -29.01
CA VAL A 652 -4.09 7.93 -28.31
C VAL A 652 -2.91 7.95 -29.26
N ARG A 653 -2.27 9.10 -29.38
CA ARG A 653 -1.13 9.30 -30.28
C ARG A 653 0.05 9.93 -29.55
N ASN A 654 1.24 9.38 -29.75
CA ASN A 654 2.47 10.05 -29.34
C ASN A 654 2.79 11.16 -30.36
N THR A 655 2.70 12.41 -29.92
CA THR A 655 2.90 13.60 -30.74
C THR A 655 4.32 14.18 -30.65
N GLY A 656 5.17 13.64 -29.78
CA GLY A 656 6.54 14.10 -29.61
C GLY A 656 7.55 13.34 -30.48
N GLU A 657 8.83 13.53 -30.14
CA GLU A 657 9.98 13.00 -30.88
C GLU A 657 10.65 11.79 -30.20
N ARG A 658 10.13 11.36 -29.04
CA ARG A 658 10.66 10.24 -28.25
C ARG A 658 9.59 9.19 -28.02
N ALA A 659 10.01 7.93 -27.94
CA ALA A 659 9.14 6.89 -27.39
C ALA A 659 8.80 7.23 -25.94
N GLY A 660 7.60 6.84 -25.50
CA GLY A 660 7.17 7.05 -24.13
C GLY A 660 5.96 6.20 -23.79
N THR A 661 5.63 6.16 -22.51
CA THR A 661 4.45 5.46 -22.00
C THR A 661 3.44 6.47 -21.48
N ASP A 662 2.22 6.37 -21.98
CA ASP A 662 1.07 7.15 -21.53
C ASP A 662 0.21 6.37 -20.54
N LEU A 663 -0.45 7.06 -19.60
CA LEU A 663 -1.53 6.49 -18.80
C LEU A 663 -2.87 7.00 -19.35
N VAL A 664 -3.61 6.11 -20.00
CA VAL A 664 -4.95 6.40 -20.53
C VAL A 664 -5.95 6.21 -19.40
N GLN A 665 -6.64 7.27 -19.01
CA GLN A 665 -7.52 7.32 -17.84
C GLN A 665 -8.94 7.70 -18.27
N LEU A 666 -9.91 6.81 -18.04
CA LEU A 666 -11.32 7.09 -18.32
C LEU A 666 -12.04 7.49 -17.04
N TYR A 667 -12.54 8.71 -17.02
CA TYR A 667 -13.28 9.29 -15.91
C TYR A 667 -14.75 9.44 -16.23
N ALA A 668 -15.58 9.43 -15.18
CA ALA A 668 -17.00 9.69 -15.27
C ALA A 668 -17.49 10.66 -14.21
N ARG A 669 -18.61 11.31 -14.53
CA ARG A 669 -19.43 12.06 -13.59
C ARG A 669 -20.89 11.71 -13.80
N ASP A 670 -21.48 11.14 -12.77
CA ASP A 670 -22.94 11.00 -12.65
C ASP A 670 -23.55 12.39 -12.41
N VAL A 671 -24.32 12.89 -13.39
CA VAL A 671 -24.74 14.29 -13.43
C VAL A 671 -25.78 14.57 -12.33
N PHE A 672 -26.72 13.66 -12.14
CA PHE A 672 -27.78 13.75 -11.14
C PHE A 672 -28.10 12.38 -10.56
N ALA A 673 -28.03 12.28 -9.24
CA ALA A 673 -28.33 11.07 -8.50
C ALA A 673 -29.19 11.37 -7.26
N SER A 674 -29.77 10.33 -6.66
CA SER A 674 -30.57 10.44 -5.44
C SER A 674 -29.78 10.89 -4.20
N VAL A 675 -28.45 10.82 -4.23
CA VAL A 675 -27.51 11.35 -3.23
C VAL A 675 -26.38 12.11 -3.91
N THR A 676 -25.61 12.90 -3.16
CA THR A 676 -24.46 13.62 -3.73
C THR A 676 -23.38 12.65 -4.20
N ARG A 677 -22.87 12.87 -5.42
CA ARG A 677 -21.82 12.05 -6.05
C ARG A 677 -20.54 12.87 -6.24
N PRO A 678 -19.37 12.22 -6.35
CA PRO A 678 -18.11 12.88 -6.71
C PRO A 678 -18.19 13.66 -8.03
N VAL A 679 -17.41 14.72 -8.16
CA VAL A 679 -17.29 15.50 -9.41
C VAL A 679 -16.59 14.72 -10.53
N ALA A 680 -15.83 13.71 -10.16
CA ALA A 680 -15.14 12.79 -11.05
C ALA A 680 -14.93 11.46 -10.35
N GLN A 681 -14.89 10.39 -11.12
CA GLN A 681 -14.59 9.04 -10.65
C GLN A 681 -13.83 8.28 -11.74
N LEU A 682 -12.69 7.68 -11.39
CA LEU A 682 -11.97 6.80 -12.32
C LEU A 682 -12.79 5.52 -12.57
N LEU A 683 -13.07 5.26 -13.84
CA LEU A 683 -13.75 4.03 -14.27
C LEU A 683 -12.75 2.93 -14.59
N GLY A 684 -11.71 3.27 -15.35
CA GLY A 684 -10.68 2.34 -15.82
C GLY A 684 -9.45 3.08 -16.33
N TYR A 685 -8.33 2.38 -16.40
CA TYR A 685 -7.07 2.92 -16.88
C TYR A 685 -6.23 1.84 -17.60
N THR A 686 -5.26 2.27 -18.40
CA THR A 686 -4.25 1.38 -18.99
C THR A 686 -2.97 2.12 -19.32
N ARG A 687 -1.83 1.45 -19.18
CA ARG A 687 -0.52 1.92 -19.65
C ARG A 687 -0.38 1.61 -21.13
N LEU A 688 0.13 2.56 -21.91
CA LEU A 688 0.29 2.43 -23.35
C LEU A 688 1.61 3.04 -23.81
N THR A 689 2.56 2.20 -24.22
CA THR A 689 3.82 2.64 -24.83
C THR A 689 3.64 2.84 -26.32
N LEU A 690 4.09 3.99 -26.84
CA LEU A 690 4.03 4.34 -28.26
C LEU A 690 5.36 4.94 -28.73
N GLU A 691 5.77 4.56 -29.94
CA GLU A 691 6.87 5.20 -30.66
C GLU A 691 6.48 6.62 -31.14
N PRO A 692 7.45 7.49 -31.49
CA PRO A 692 7.16 8.82 -32.03
C PRO A 692 6.21 8.79 -33.23
N GLY A 693 5.09 9.50 -33.13
CA GLY A 693 4.07 9.57 -34.17
C GLY A 693 3.15 8.35 -34.27
N GLU A 694 3.39 7.28 -33.52
CA GLU A 694 2.52 6.10 -33.44
C GLU A 694 1.20 6.46 -32.76
N GLU A 695 0.14 5.77 -33.20
CA GLU A 695 -1.23 5.92 -32.71
C GLU A 695 -1.80 4.54 -32.37
N ALA A 696 -2.62 4.45 -31.33
CA ALA A 696 -3.39 3.27 -30.98
C ALA A 696 -4.81 3.64 -30.57
N VAL A 697 -5.74 2.69 -30.75
CA VAL A 697 -7.11 2.77 -30.21
C VAL A 697 -7.19 1.91 -28.97
N VAL A 698 -7.57 2.53 -27.85
CA VAL A 698 -7.84 1.86 -26.57
C VAL A 698 -9.34 1.69 -26.43
N ALA A 699 -9.80 0.45 -26.26
CA ALA A 699 -11.17 0.09 -25.97
C ALA A 699 -11.30 -0.41 -24.52
N LEU A 700 -12.08 0.30 -23.71
CA LEU A 700 -12.39 -0.05 -22.33
C LEU A 700 -13.82 -0.57 -22.23
N ARG A 701 -14.00 -1.84 -21.85
CA ARG A 701 -15.31 -2.41 -21.55
C ARG A 701 -15.64 -2.19 -20.08
N VAL A 702 -16.55 -1.26 -19.82
CA VAL A 702 -16.89 -0.79 -18.47
C VAL A 702 -18.22 -1.37 -18.01
N PRO A 703 -18.25 -2.21 -16.97
CA PRO A 703 -19.49 -2.55 -16.27
C PRO A 703 -20.09 -1.30 -15.63
N THR A 704 -21.39 -1.08 -15.81
CA THR A 704 -22.10 0.05 -15.21
C THR A 704 -22.07 0.03 -13.68
N ALA A 705 -21.83 -1.13 -13.05
CA ALA A 705 -21.60 -1.25 -11.62
C ALA A 705 -20.37 -0.46 -11.12
N ARG A 706 -19.45 -0.04 -12.01
CA ARG A 706 -18.41 0.94 -11.67
C ARG A 706 -18.99 2.28 -11.26
N LEU A 707 -20.14 2.68 -11.80
CA LEU A 707 -20.83 3.94 -11.45
C LEU A 707 -21.71 3.81 -10.20
N ALA A 708 -21.73 2.62 -9.57
CA ALA A 708 -22.63 2.36 -8.48
C ALA A 708 -22.30 3.15 -7.21
N PHE A 709 -23.32 3.35 -6.38
CA PHE A 709 -23.21 4.05 -5.11
C PHE A 709 -24.26 3.56 -4.11
N THR A 710 -24.02 3.83 -2.84
CA THR A 710 -24.93 3.45 -1.77
C THR A 710 -26.09 4.45 -1.68
N GLY A 711 -27.28 3.99 -2.06
CA GLY A 711 -28.54 4.73 -2.09
C GLY A 711 -29.05 5.16 -0.71
N ARG A 712 -30.25 5.75 -0.67
CA ARG A 712 -30.86 6.26 0.59
C ARG A 712 -31.28 5.17 1.56
N ASP A 713 -31.60 3.99 1.04
CA ASP A 713 -31.95 2.76 1.73
C ASP A 713 -30.73 1.95 2.22
N GLY A 714 -29.53 2.31 1.78
CA GLY A 714 -28.29 1.60 2.11
C GLY A 714 -27.91 0.50 1.12
N GLU A 715 -28.67 0.32 0.03
CA GLU A 715 -28.34 -0.61 -1.04
C GLU A 715 -27.37 0.03 -2.03
N ARG A 716 -26.42 -0.75 -2.55
CA ARG A 716 -25.52 -0.29 -3.62
C ARG A 716 -26.26 -0.41 -4.95
N ILE A 717 -26.43 0.70 -5.66
CA ILE A 717 -27.31 0.79 -6.84
C ILE A 717 -26.64 1.52 -8.00
N VAL A 718 -27.16 1.29 -9.21
CA VAL A 718 -26.94 2.10 -10.41
C VAL A 718 -28.28 2.68 -10.85
N GLU A 719 -28.40 4.01 -10.84
CA GLU A 719 -29.62 4.71 -11.27
C GLU A 719 -29.58 4.99 -12.78
N PRO A 720 -30.74 4.99 -13.47
CA PRO A 720 -30.84 5.56 -14.81
C PRO A 720 -30.63 7.09 -14.77
N GLY A 721 -29.95 7.65 -15.76
CA GLY A 721 -29.60 9.07 -15.81
C GLY A 721 -28.42 9.37 -16.74
N ASP A 722 -28.11 10.66 -16.89
CA ASP A 722 -27.02 11.14 -17.72
C ASP A 722 -25.67 10.99 -17.00
N VAL A 723 -24.68 10.46 -17.72
CA VAL A 723 -23.30 10.32 -17.25
C VAL A 723 -22.37 11.01 -18.25
N GLU A 724 -21.61 11.98 -17.77
CA GLU A 724 -20.51 12.58 -18.52
C GLU A 724 -19.27 11.67 -18.44
N LEU A 725 -18.58 11.48 -19.57
CA LEU A 725 -17.37 10.68 -19.68
C LEU A 725 -16.26 11.52 -20.31
N TRP A 726 -15.03 11.36 -19.85
CA TRP A 726 -13.87 12.00 -20.48
C TRP A 726 -12.58 11.23 -20.31
N VAL A 727 -11.64 11.55 -21.20
CA VAL A 727 -10.24 11.14 -21.13
C VAL A 727 -9.38 12.40 -21.22
N GLY A 728 -8.28 12.40 -20.47
CA GLY A 728 -7.27 13.44 -20.49
C GLY A 728 -6.03 13.00 -19.70
N PRO A 729 -5.03 13.89 -19.56
CA PRO A 729 -3.77 13.58 -18.90
C PRO A 729 -3.90 13.43 -17.37
N SER A 730 -5.00 13.88 -16.78
CA SER A 730 -5.31 13.76 -15.34
C SER A 730 -6.82 13.81 -15.11
N CYS A 731 -7.28 13.70 -13.86
CA CYS A 731 -8.71 13.79 -13.57
C CYS A 731 -9.31 15.19 -13.83
N ALA A 732 -8.49 16.24 -13.83
CA ALA A 732 -8.94 17.63 -13.96
C ALA A 732 -9.03 18.12 -15.41
N GLU A 733 -8.28 17.49 -16.33
CA GLU A 733 -8.17 17.92 -17.72
C GLU A 733 -9.00 17.03 -18.64
N ARG A 734 -9.84 17.65 -19.49
CA ARG A 734 -10.74 16.95 -20.42
C ARG A 734 -10.29 17.22 -21.86
N GLU A 735 -9.44 16.39 -22.43
CA GLU A 735 -9.02 16.51 -23.84
C GLU A 735 -10.13 16.09 -24.79
N THR A 736 -10.80 14.99 -24.46
CA THR A 736 -11.96 14.48 -25.21
C THR A 736 -13.03 14.00 -24.23
N ALA A 737 -14.29 14.33 -24.54
CA ALA A 737 -15.42 14.06 -23.67
C ALA A 737 -16.67 13.70 -24.48
N THR A 738 -17.53 12.90 -23.87
CA THR A 738 -18.81 12.46 -24.42
C THR A 738 -19.79 12.23 -23.26
N ALA A 739 -21.00 11.78 -23.57
CA ALA A 739 -22.00 11.42 -22.56
C ALA A 739 -22.73 10.13 -22.96
N ILE A 740 -23.22 9.42 -21.96
CA ILE A 740 -24.05 8.23 -22.10
C ILE A 740 -25.25 8.34 -21.18
N GLU A 741 -26.42 7.89 -21.64
CA GLU A 741 -27.61 7.76 -20.80
C GLU A 741 -27.73 6.33 -20.27
N LEU A 742 -27.74 6.18 -18.94
CA LEU A 742 -28.11 4.94 -18.27
C LEU A 742 -29.65 4.80 -18.31
N THR A 743 -30.14 3.66 -18.79
CA THR A 743 -31.57 3.41 -19.03
C THR A 743 -32.08 2.19 -18.27
N GLY A 744 -33.40 2.01 -18.23
CA GLY A 744 -34.04 0.90 -17.53
C GLY A 744 -34.38 1.21 -16.06
N PRO A 745 -34.76 0.20 -15.26
CA PRO A 745 -34.97 0.38 -13.83
C PRO A 745 -33.65 0.57 -13.09
N THR A 746 -33.69 1.16 -11.89
CA THR A 746 -32.55 1.14 -10.96
C THR A 746 -32.07 -0.30 -10.75
N HIS A 747 -30.78 -0.54 -10.98
CA HIS A 747 -30.15 -1.83 -10.78
C HIS A 747 -29.57 -1.91 -9.37
N VAL A 748 -29.89 -2.96 -8.62
CA VAL A 748 -29.24 -3.25 -7.33
C VAL A 748 -28.01 -4.08 -7.60
N VAL A 749 -26.85 -3.56 -7.20
CA VAL A 749 -25.57 -4.24 -7.39
C VAL A 749 -25.48 -5.43 -6.46
N THR A 750 -25.09 -6.55 -7.04
CA THR A 750 -24.85 -7.82 -6.38
C THR A 750 -23.36 -8.17 -6.46
N PRO A 751 -22.88 -9.12 -5.65
CA PRO A 751 -21.51 -9.60 -5.76
C PRO A 751 -21.15 -10.28 -7.09
N ASP A 752 -22.13 -10.62 -7.92
CA ASP A 752 -21.91 -11.24 -9.24
C ASP A 752 -21.73 -10.20 -10.37
N ASP A 753 -22.03 -8.92 -10.09
CA ASP A 753 -21.82 -7.85 -11.06
C ASP A 753 -20.33 -7.62 -11.32
N GLY A 754 -19.97 -7.39 -12.58
CA GLY A 754 -18.59 -7.11 -12.98
C GLY A 754 -18.08 -5.82 -12.33
N ARG A 755 -16.89 -5.88 -11.73
CA ARG A 755 -16.25 -4.72 -11.07
C ARG A 755 -14.91 -4.31 -11.65
N LEU A 756 -14.37 -5.08 -12.59
CA LEU A 756 -13.14 -4.78 -13.32
C LEU A 756 -13.48 -4.29 -14.73
N VAL A 757 -12.69 -3.34 -15.22
CA VAL A 757 -12.73 -2.87 -16.60
C VAL A 757 -11.77 -3.70 -17.43
N GLU A 758 -12.27 -4.29 -18.51
CA GLU A 758 -11.44 -5.00 -19.48
C GLU A 758 -10.91 -4.01 -20.52
N VAL A 759 -9.66 -4.17 -20.93
CA VAL A 759 -9.00 -3.26 -21.88
C VAL A 759 -8.48 -4.04 -23.08
N ALA A 760 -8.70 -3.51 -24.27
CA ALA A 760 -8.10 -3.97 -25.51
C ALA A 760 -7.43 -2.80 -26.25
N VAL A 761 -6.19 -3.00 -26.68
CA VAL A 761 -5.42 -2.02 -27.45
C VAL A 761 -5.25 -2.51 -28.88
N THR A 762 -5.53 -1.66 -29.86
CA THR A 762 -5.33 -1.95 -31.28
C THR A 762 -4.49 -0.85 -31.92
N THR A 763 -3.32 -1.21 -32.47
CA THR A 763 -2.52 -0.31 -33.31
C THR A 763 -3.02 -0.41 -34.76
N PRO A 764 -3.37 0.71 -35.44
CA PRO A 764 -3.67 0.69 -36.85
C PRO A 764 -2.49 0.11 -37.62
N ALA A 765 -2.73 -0.85 -38.53
CA ALA A 765 -1.67 -1.38 -39.38
C ALA A 765 -0.98 -0.23 -40.12
N ALA A 766 0.35 -0.13 -39.99
CA ALA A 766 1.14 0.90 -40.66
C ALA A 766 0.74 0.96 -42.15
N ALA A 767 0.28 2.12 -42.60
CA ALA A 767 0.01 2.33 -44.01
C ALA A 767 1.29 1.97 -44.79
N PRO A 768 1.21 1.12 -45.84
CA PRO A 768 2.39 0.74 -46.58
C PRO A 768 3.05 2.01 -47.12
N VAL A 769 4.33 2.19 -46.77
CA VAL A 769 5.16 3.29 -47.28
C VAL A 769 5.19 3.16 -48.81
N VAL A 770 4.57 4.11 -49.52
CA VAL A 770 4.56 4.17 -51.00
C VAL A 770 5.76 4.96 -51.51
#